data_AF-A0A1J5B711-F1
#
_entry.id   AF-A0A1J5B711-F1
#
_cell.length_a   1.000
_cell.length_b   1.000
_cell.length_c   1.000
_cell.angle_alpha   90.00
_cell.angle_beta   90.00
_cell.angle_gamma   90.00
#
_symmetry.space_group_name_H-M   'P 1'
#
loop_
_entity.id
_entity.type
_entity.pdbx_description
1 polymer ?
#
loop_
_entity_poly.entity_id
_entity_poly.type
_entity_poly.pdbx_seq_one_letter_code
_entity_poly.pdbx_strand_id
1 'polypeptide(L)'
;MFICAQNGPGGVGNKKGTNSQPRNILWLDANSLGFANGANVSVWSDKSGNGNDAVQPIAGQQPIFSTSIINSKPVVSFDNTGGAGNEDFMTYDGNIIVNTDLTVMFVAARRTLGNKYVLAGNDNEANKNLHMPWKSPTTAICNHYGNDIDDKTLNAGNNVVNVFSIFTDRLASTEVAPQRRFIQDGSELGNISNANKLLSYNGAAIARNSFNDGATYSYHDVDVAEIIYFTTALNSAQQLLVNNYLNAKYGMTIAAGTDKYSITTNYIYDVAGIGKESDGSHLLGGLAGLYLQSNAGLDNGEYLMTGNNNTLNDAPTTSDLPVLIQERWKRDWYIEKTGSHDDKIIFDFPEGITAGQYPQNVSNYVLLYRATTSGNYAQVTTTSVGLADNDQVVFEVSDANLVNGYYTIGTIDNINSPLIGKAGLTWYTLVSGNWNDPTIWTLDPSGALPNNPSNLYPSLNSDKVVIKDGRTIVMNINNVNCDQLTVEGRLDLANSTGQNFTSIRGNGIILIAGDNFPTGDATHFISKGQGEGTVEYYGTSRTIATTHTFFNLKVNLTNATDTLTLIKDITANGYLNLQKGIFKINDNALTTILNVMVAGDVTISNTAGIAVGRGNTIGTYAIPGTMPGAGLYHSIFHQFNIGGNFTNNGTIRFTNQANYVFDAFSTTGAVTVRFTGASNALATLDGITDFYNLIVDKGTDQTYILEINSSNVSNFRLFGANSVGRTGNAENPEVRKALWIKNGTLKLAGNIFIPSLSEGQQVSGNGDYAIGANAQLWIAGSGVTIYCTADNTNHPIAGAIGINNTGSNQALSVYGTYRITNGYFNSGYSAGLIFWNSATSSAEILIDGGITNVSVFRSASA
;
A
#
# COMPACT_ATOMS: atom_id res chain seq x y z
N MET A 1 -13.17 -6.52 -6.57
CA MET A 1 -13.28 -5.18 -5.94
C MET A 1 -14.03 -4.30 -6.92
N PHE A 2 -15.35 -4.29 -6.79
CA PHE A 2 -16.25 -3.44 -7.53
C PHE A 2 -16.38 -2.14 -6.74
N ILE A 3 -15.39 -1.26 -6.83
CA ILE A 3 -15.57 0.11 -6.34
C ILE A 3 -16.66 0.75 -7.23
N CYS A 4 -17.90 0.68 -6.76
CA CYS A 4 -19.09 1.28 -7.36
C CYS A 4 -19.07 2.80 -7.15
N ALA A 5 -17.98 3.48 -7.52
CA ALA A 5 -17.83 4.93 -7.31
C ALA A 5 -18.34 5.76 -8.50
N GLN A 6 -19.47 5.37 -9.09
CA GLN A 6 -20.06 6.11 -10.21
C GLN A 6 -21.13 7.08 -9.72
N ASN A 7 -20.70 8.31 -9.47
CA ASN A 7 -21.57 9.34 -8.90
C ASN A 7 -22.10 10.32 -9.96
N GLY A 8 -21.79 10.11 -11.25
CA GLY A 8 -22.15 11.07 -12.30
C GLY A 8 -23.63 11.03 -12.71
N PRO A 9 -24.09 12.02 -13.49
CA PRO A 9 -25.47 12.09 -13.97
C PRO A 9 -25.83 10.86 -14.82
N GLY A 10 -27.02 10.30 -14.63
CA GLY A 10 -27.42 9.06 -15.31
C GLY A 10 -26.63 7.82 -14.89
N GLY A 11 -25.85 7.89 -13.80
CA GLY A 11 -24.86 6.87 -13.44
C GLY A 11 -23.59 6.91 -14.31
N VAL A 12 -23.46 7.90 -15.20
CA VAL A 12 -22.35 7.96 -16.15
C VAL A 12 -21.22 8.82 -15.60
N GLY A 13 -20.05 8.19 -15.43
CA GLY A 13 -18.83 8.88 -15.08
C GLY A 13 -18.57 9.02 -13.58
N ASN A 14 -17.35 9.43 -13.27
CA ASN A 14 -16.91 9.76 -11.92
C ASN A 14 -15.84 10.86 -11.94
N LYS A 15 -15.46 11.37 -10.76
CA LYS A 15 -14.53 12.51 -10.64
C LYS A 15 -13.16 12.30 -11.30
N LYS A 16 -12.70 11.04 -11.40
CA LYS A 16 -11.35 10.69 -11.88
C LYS A 16 -11.32 10.09 -13.30
N GLY A 17 -12.45 9.61 -13.82
CA GLY A 17 -12.50 8.82 -15.06
C GLY A 17 -11.86 7.44 -14.93
N THR A 18 -11.98 6.81 -13.76
CA THR A 18 -11.41 5.48 -13.48
C THR A 18 -12.48 4.38 -13.57
N ASN A 19 -12.07 3.11 -13.62
CA ASN A 19 -12.96 1.94 -13.68
C ASN A 19 -13.88 1.94 -14.90
N SER A 20 -13.33 2.24 -16.08
CA SER A 20 -14.05 2.28 -17.36
C SER A 20 -15.21 3.30 -17.41
N GLN A 21 -15.19 4.28 -16.51
CA GLN A 21 -16.14 5.40 -16.48
C GLN A 21 -15.49 6.66 -17.04
N PRO A 22 -16.23 7.52 -17.76
CA PRO A 22 -15.74 8.81 -18.22
C PRO A 22 -15.46 9.75 -17.04
N ARG A 23 -14.55 10.72 -17.21
CA ARG A 23 -14.25 11.70 -16.17
C ARG A 23 -15.26 12.85 -16.22
N ASN A 24 -16.19 12.88 -15.27
CA ASN A 24 -17.05 14.04 -15.03
C ASN A 24 -16.21 15.11 -14.29
N ILE A 25 -15.93 16.22 -14.98
CA ILE A 25 -14.99 17.26 -14.49
C ILE A 25 -15.69 18.47 -13.88
N LEU A 26 -16.94 18.73 -14.28
CA LEU A 26 -17.77 19.82 -13.78
C LEU A 26 -19.22 19.36 -13.81
N TRP A 27 -19.94 19.63 -12.73
CA TRP A 27 -21.37 19.38 -12.65
C TRP A 27 -22.06 20.43 -11.79
N LEU A 28 -22.70 21.40 -12.44
CA LEU A 28 -23.45 22.48 -11.80
C LEU A 28 -24.94 22.17 -11.92
N ASP A 29 -25.60 21.91 -10.80
CA ASP A 29 -27.01 21.54 -10.74
C ASP A 29 -27.74 22.55 -9.84
N ALA A 30 -28.69 23.31 -10.39
CA ALA A 30 -29.41 24.31 -9.60
C ALA A 30 -30.22 23.64 -8.49
N ASN A 31 -30.70 22.41 -8.70
CA ASN A 31 -31.51 21.68 -7.73
C ASN A 31 -30.76 21.29 -6.45
N SER A 32 -29.43 21.33 -6.43
CA SER A 32 -28.63 21.05 -5.23
C SER A 32 -28.32 22.27 -4.37
N LEU A 33 -28.56 23.49 -4.85
CA LEU A 33 -28.18 24.71 -4.13
C LEU A 33 -29.06 24.99 -2.90
N GLY A 34 -30.34 24.59 -2.95
CA GLY A 34 -31.26 24.71 -1.80
C GLY A 34 -31.53 26.14 -1.32
N PHE A 35 -31.30 27.16 -2.15
CA PHE A 35 -31.55 28.56 -1.79
C PHE A 35 -33.05 28.92 -1.79
N ALA A 36 -33.38 30.05 -1.18
CA ALA A 36 -34.73 30.61 -1.26
C ALA A 36 -34.99 31.23 -2.64
N ASN A 37 -36.25 31.23 -3.09
CA ASN A 37 -36.63 31.88 -4.35
C ASN A 37 -36.29 33.37 -4.33
N GLY A 38 -35.66 33.87 -5.38
CA GLY A 38 -35.22 35.26 -5.48
C GLY A 38 -33.87 35.57 -4.83
N ALA A 39 -33.19 34.58 -4.25
CA ALA A 39 -31.87 34.79 -3.65
C ALA A 39 -30.78 34.97 -4.71
N ASN A 40 -29.84 35.89 -4.48
CA ASN A 40 -28.65 36.02 -5.31
C ASN A 40 -27.75 34.79 -5.15
N VAL A 41 -27.21 34.31 -6.26
CA VAL A 41 -26.27 33.18 -6.30
C VAL A 41 -24.86 33.75 -6.47
N SER A 42 -24.06 33.70 -5.41
CA SER A 42 -22.64 34.12 -5.47
C SER A 42 -21.71 32.99 -5.91
N VAL A 43 -22.08 31.75 -5.60
CA VAL A 43 -21.35 30.53 -5.93
C VAL A 43 -22.36 29.47 -6.36
N TRP A 44 -22.11 28.87 -7.52
CA TRP A 44 -22.77 27.64 -7.96
C TRP A 44 -21.78 26.49 -7.80
N SER A 45 -22.01 25.67 -6.77
CA SER A 45 -21.06 24.61 -6.38
C SER A 45 -21.04 23.43 -7.35
N ASP A 46 -19.85 22.89 -7.57
CA ASP A 46 -19.56 21.73 -8.41
C ASP A 46 -19.82 20.40 -7.68
N LYS A 47 -20.79 19.62 -8.17
CA LYS A 47 -21.15 18.29 -7.67
C LYS A 47 -20.26 17.17 -8.20
N SER A 48 -19.41 17.42 -9.19
CA SER A 48 -18.54 16.37 -9.76
C SER A 48 -17.48 15.89 -8.76
N GLY A 49 -17.22 16.68 -7.71
CA GLY A 49 -16.18 16.42 -6.72
C GLY A 49 -14.79 16.89 -7.13
N ASN A 50 -14.68 17.74 -8.17
CA ASN A 50 -13.42 18.36 -8.61
C ASN A 50 -13.25 19.80 -8.11
N GLY A 51 -14.30 20.44 -7.60
CA GLY A 51 -14.22 21.79 -7.00
C GLY A 51 -14.17 22.91 -8.03
N ASN A 52 -14.71 22.70 -9.22
CA ASN A 52 -14.72 23.67 -10.32
C ASN A 52 -15.94 24.61 -10.24
N ASP A 53 -16.15 25.24 -9.09
CA ASP A 53 -17.32 26.08 -8.84
C ASP A 53 -17.42 27.27 -9.81
N ALA A 54 -18.64 27.65 -10.21
CA ALA A 54 -18.88 28.92 -10.89
C ALA A 54 -19.15 30.03 -9.88
N VAL A 55 -18.55 31.21 -10.07
CA VAL A 55 -18.56 32.28 -9.07
C VAL A 55 -18.90 33.63 -9.66
N GLN A 56 -19.54 34.45 -8.83
CA GLN A 56 -19.77 35.87 -9.06
C GLN A 56 -19.66 36.65 -7.74
N PRO A 57 -18.50 37.28 -7.47
CA PRO A 57 -18.27 37.95 -6.19
C PRO A 57 -19.03 39.28 -6.06
N ILE A 58 -19.46 39.91 -7.16
CA ILE A 58 -20.07 41.24 -7.13
C ILE A 58 -21.60 41.08 -6.97
N ALA A 59 -22.13 41.51 -5.83
CA ALA A 59 -23.54 41.33 -5.47
C ALA A 59 -24.56 41.85 -6.50
N GLY A 60 -24.25 42.96 -7.18
CA GLY A 60 -25.11 43.53 -8.22
C GLY A 60 -25.06 42.80 -9.56
N GLN A 61 -24.15 41.84 -9.75
CA GLN A 61 -23.98 41.05 -10.98
C GLN A 61 -24.32 39.57 -10.75
N GLN A 62 -24.79 39.21 -9.55
CA GLN A 62 -25.13 37.85 -9.18
C GLN A 62 -26.46 37.44 -9.82
N PRO A 63 -26.53 36.31 -10.52
CA PRO A 63 -27.79 35.80 -11.02
C PRO A 63 -28.71 35.36 -9.87
N ILE A 64 -29.99 35.13 -10.19
CA ILE A 64 -31.04 34.88 -9.21
C ILE A 64 -31.43 33.41 -9.18
N PHE A 65 -31.51 32.82 -7.99
CA PHE A 65 -32.08 31.49 -7.79
C PHE A 65 -33.60 31.52 -7.92
N SER A 66 -34.13 30.87 -8.96
CA SER A 66 -35.57 30.86 -9.25
C SER A 66 -36.12 29.46 -9.07
N THR A 67 -37.08 29.27 -8.16
CA THR A 67 -37.64 27.94 -7.86
C THR A 67 -38.84 27.61 -8.73
N SER A 68 -39.14 26.31 -8.86
CA SER A 68 -40.33 25.81 -9.56
C SER A 68 -40.47 26.25 -11.02
N ILE A 69 -39.35 26.41 -11.73
CA ILE A 69 -39.34 26.92 -13.11
C ILE A 69 -39.57 25.81 -14.13
N ILE A 70 -38.94 24.64 -13.94
CA ILE A 70 -39.07 23.50 -14.86
C ILE A 70 -39.27 22.19 -14.08
N ASN A 71 -40.40 21.51 -14.29
CA ASN A 71 -40.80 20.30 -13.55
C ASN A 71 -40.65 20.43 -12.02
N SER A 72 -41.09 21.57 -11.47
CA SER A 72 -40.93 21.94 -10.06
C SER A 72 -39.46 22.03 -9.57
N LYS A 73 -38.48 22.01 -10.47
CA LYS A 73 -37.05 22.20 -10.18
C LYS A 73 -36.65 23.67 -10.35
N PRO A 74 -35.65 24.13 -9.57
CA PRO A 74 -35.12 25.47 -9.69
C PRO A 74 -34.16 25.62 -10.87
N VAL A 75 -33.87 26.87 -11.22
CA VAL A 75 -32.84 27.29 -12.18
C VAL A 75 -32.05 28.47 -11.61
N VAL A 76 -30.88 28.73 -12.17
CA VAL A 76 -30.16 29.99 -12.01
C VAL A 76 -30.54 30.88 -13.19
N SER A 77 -31.22 31.99 -12.88
CA SER A 77 -31.75 32.96 -13.84
C SER A 77 -30.75 34.10 -14.01
N PHE A 78 -30.25 34.25 -15.23
CA PHE A 78 -29.48 35.41 -15.67
C PHE A 78 -30.47 36.30 -16.42
N ASP A 79 -31.02 37.33 -15.76
CA ASP A 79 -32.11 38.11 -16.37
C ASP A 79 -31.62 39.41 -17.02
N ASN A 80 -30.39 39.82 -16.68
CA ASN A 80 -29.73 40.99 -17.22
C ASN A 80 -30.54 42.30 -17.00
N THR A 81 -31.23 42.42 -15.86
CA THR A 81 -32.09 43.57 -15.54
C THR A 81 -31.42 44.65 -14.68
N GLY A 82 -30.20 44.42 -14.16
CA GLY A 82 -29.51 45.33 -13.24
C GLY A 82 -29.07 46.69 -13.80
N GLY A 83 -29.18 46.91 -15.12
CA GLY A 83 -28.69 48.11 -15.80
C GLY A 83 -27.18 48.07 -16.06
N ALA A 84 -26.66 49.09 -16.73
CA ALA A 84 -25.27 49.11 -17.20
C ALA A 84 -24.25 48.93 -16.04
N GLY A 85 -23.43 47.88 -16.12
CA GLY A 85 -22.42 47.52 -15.11
C GLY A 85 -22.90 46.54 -14.03
N ASN A 86 -24.19 46.18 -14.02
CA ASN A 86 -24.80 45.21 -13.11
C ASN A 86 -25.47 44.06 -13.88
N GLU A 87 -24.92 43.72 -15.05
CA GLU A 87 -25.40 42.59 -15.83
C GLU A 87 -25.00 41.26 -15.17
N ASP A 88 -25.93 40.29 -15.17
CA ASP A 88 -25.71 39.01 -14.48
C ASP A 88 -24.82 38.08 -15.28
N PHE A 89 -23.84 37.47 -14.61
CA PHE A 89 -23.01 36.41 -15.18
C PHE A 89 -22.31 35.62 -14.08
N MET A 90 -21.73 34.48 -14.43
CA MET A 90 -20.81 33.74 -13.57
C MET A 90 -19.58 33.30 -14.33
N THR A 91 -18.41 33.31 -13.69
CA THR A 91 -17.15 32.82 -14.26
C THR A 91 -16.75 31.49 -13.62
N TYR A 92 -16.07 30.66 -14.39
CA TYR A 92 -15.48 29.40 -13.94
C TYR A 92 -14.18 29.15 -14.71
N ASP A 93 -13.37 28.17 -14.29
CA ASP A 93 -12.18 27.80 -15.07
C ASP A 93 -12.58 26.94 -16.27
N GLY A 94 -12.55 27.51 -17.46
CA GLY A 94 -12.82 26.77 -18.70
C GLY A 94 -11.65 25.88 -19.14
N ASN A 95 -10.44 26.08 -18.61
CA ASN A 95 -9.27 25.30 -19.03
C ASN A 95 -9.34 23.83 -18.60
N ILE A 96 -10.32 23.48 -17.76
CA ILE A 96 -10.61 22.11 -17.33
C ILE A 96 -10.95 21.15 -18.47
N ILE A 97 -11.33 21.66 -19.66
CA ILE A 97 -11.62 20.86 -20.87
C ILE A 97 -10.65 21.12 -22.04
N VAL A 98 -9.64 21.97 -21.86
CA VAL A 98 -8.66 22.30 -22.90
C VAL A 98 -7.79 21.08 -23.22
N ASN A 99 -7.51 20.86 -24.51
CA ASN A 99 -6.75 19.73 -25.04
C ASN A 99 -7.35 18.34 -24.71
N THR A 100 -8.65 18.28 -24.41
CA THR A 100 -9.38 17.02 -24.17
C THR A 100 -10.33 16.69 -25.32
N ASP A 101 -10.63 15.39 -25.50
CA ASP A 101 -11.93 15.04 -26.08
C ASP A 101 -12.99 15.41 -25.07
N LEU A 102 -14.21 15.75 -25.51
CA LEU A 102 -15.20 16.30 -24.58
C LEU A 102 -16.62 15.88 -24.88
N THR A 103 -17.44 15.97 -23.85
CA THR A 103 -18.89 16.04 -23.95
C THR A 103 -19.38 17.08 -22.97
N VAL A 104 -19.98 18.15 -23.48
CA VAL A 104 -20.52 19.27 -22.71
C VAL A 104 -22.02 19.28 -22.91
N MET A 105 -22.77 19.15 -21.82
CA MET A 105 -24.23 19.11 -21.82
C MET A 105 -24.78 20.20 -20.90
N PHE A 106 -25.91 20.81 -21.27
CA PHE A 106 -26.63 21.70 -20.37
C PHE A 106 -28.11 21.77 -20.68
N VAL A 107 -28.89 22.14 -19.67
CA VAL A 107 -30.33 22.37 -19.76
C VAL A 107 -30.59 23.86 -19.55
N ALA A 108 -31.09 24.54 -20.59
CA ALA A 108 -31.32 25.97 -20.52
C ALA A 108 -32.45 26.44 -21.43
N ALA A 109 -33.01 27.61 -21.11
CA ALA A 109 -33.93 28.37 -21.93
C ALA A 109 -33.43 29.81 -22.12
N ARG A 110 -33.74 30.42 -23.26
CA ARG A 110 -33.50 31.86 -23.50
C ARG A 110 -34.74 32.67 -23.14
N ARG A 111 -34.53 33.87 -22.57
CA ARG A 111 -35.63 34.76 -22.13
C ARG A 111 -36.08 35.71 -23.24
N THR A 112 -35.17 36.07 -24.15
CA THR A 112 -35.47 36.82 -25.39
C THR A 112 -34.95 36.12 -26.64
N LEU A 113 -35.58 36.43 -27.79
CA LEU A 113 -35.14 35.91 -29.09
C LEU A 113 -33.85 36.58 -29.57
N GLY A 114 -33.17 35.92 -30.50
CA GLY A 114 -31.92 36.38 -31.09
C GLY A 114 -30.72 35.61 -30.57
N ASN A 115 -29.53 36.19 -30.74
CA ASN A 115 -28.26 35.62 -30.29
C ASN A 115 -28.22 35.58 -28.75
N LYS A 116 -28.01 34.39 -28.19
CA LYS A 116 -27.91 34.13 -26.74
C LYS A 116 -26.94 32.99 -26.46
N TYR A 117 -25.93 33.27 -25.63
CA TYR A 117 -24.97 32.27 -25.19
C TYR A 117 -25.18 31.91 -23.72
N VAL A 118 -25.31 30.61 -23.46
CA VAL A 118 -25.21 30.02 -22.13
C VAL A 118 -23.74 29.86 -21.77
N LEU A 119 -22.95 29.26 -22.64
CA LEU A 119 -21.51 29.04 -22.44
C LEU A 119 -20.73 29.92 -23.42
N ALA A 120 -19.72 30.64 -22.92
CA ALA A 120 -18.96 31.60 -23.72
C ALA A 120 -17.58 31.95 -23.12
N GLY A 121 -16.73 32.67 -23.88
CA GLY A 121 -15.42 33.18 -23.42
C GLY A 121 -15.03 34.51 -24.09
N ASN A 122 -13.73 34.85 -24.08
CA ASN A 122 -13.21 36.17 -24.49
C ASN A 122 -12.41 36.22 -25.80
N ASP A 123 -11.78 35.11 -26.16
CA ASP A 123 -10.94 34.95 -27.37
C ASP A 123 -11.76 34.76 -28.65
N ASN A 124 -11.14 35.17 -29.76
CA ASN A 124 -11.70 35.18 -31.11
C ASN A 124 -10.75 34.55 -32.15
N GLU A 125 -10.02 33.49 -31.76
CA GLU A 125 -9.11 32.75 -32.66
C GLU A 125 -9.51 31.27 -32.81
N ALA A 126 -9.01 30.64 -33.88
CA ALA A 126 -9.26 29.23 -34.19
C ALA A 126 -9.07 28.29 -32.98
N ASN A 127 -10.08 27.47 -32.65
CA ASN A 127 -10.10 26.51 -31.55
C ASN A 127 -9.98 27.11 -30.14
N LYS A 128 -10.32 28.38 -29.94
CA LYS A 128 -10.37 29.00 -28.61
C LYS A 128 -11.82 29.25 -28.18
N ASN A 129 -12.13 28.94 -26.93
CA ASN A 129 -13.45 29.03 -26.30
C ASN A 129 -14.56 28.20 -26.93
N LEU A 130 -15.53 27.87 -26.09
CA LEU A 130 -16.80 27.29 -26.47
C LEU A 130 -17.90 28.36 -26.45
N HIS A 131 -18.63 28.56 -27.55
CA HIS A 131 -19.82 29.42 -27.60
C HIS A 131 -21.07 28.62 -28.00
N MET A 132 -22.09 28.60 -27.13
CA MET A 132 -23.33 27.83 -27.30
C MET A 132 -24.52 28.48 -26.54
N PRO A 133 -25.80 28.27 -26.92
CA PRO A 133 -26.27 27.53 -28.08
C PRO A 133 -27.01 28.36 -29.14
N TRP A 134 -27.54 29.57 -28.87
CA TRP A 134 -28.44 30.25 -29.82
C TRP A 134 -27.72 31.35 -30.62
N LYS A 135 -27.72 31.24 -31.95
CA LYS A 135 -27.19 32.30 -32.83
C LYS A 135 -28.27 33.27 -33.32
N SER A 136 -29.47 32.76 -33.57
CA SER A 136 -30.59 33.53 -34.09
C SER A 136 -31.92 33.02 -33.50
N PRO A 137 -33.07 33.65 -33.83
CA PRO A 137 -34.37 33.13 -33.40
C PRO A 137 -34.63 31.68 -33.83
N THR A 138 -34.05 31.21 -34.95
CA THR A 138 -34.33 29.88 -35.52
C THR A 138 -33.11 28.97 -35.60
N THR A 139 -31.89 29.48 -35.37
CA THR A 139 -30.65 28.71 -35.50
C THR A 139 -29.82 28.68 -34.22
N ALA A 140 -29.15 27.55 -34.04
CA ALA A 140 -28.23 27.24 -32.98
C ALA A 140 -26.79 27.07 -33.49
N ILE A 141 -25.85 27.14 -32.57
CA ILE A 141 -24.42 27.20 -32.82
C ILE A 141 -23.65 26.46 -31.73
N CYS A 142 -22.59 25.77 -32.15
CA CYS A 142 -21.59 25.21 -31.28
C CYS A 142 -20.19 25.55 -31.80
N ASN A 143 -19.58 26.58 -31.20
CA ASN A 143 -18.30 27.11 -31.67
C ASN A 143 -17.14 26.53 -30.89
N HIS A 144 -16.17 25.95 -31.59
CA HIS A 144 -14.77 26.03 -31.18
C HIS A 144 -14.18 27.06 -32.11
N TYR A 145 -14.21 28.32 -31.68
CA TYR A 145 -14.18 29.51 -32.56
C TYR A 145 -13.37 29.28 -33.84
N GLY A 146 -13.92 29.54 -35.03
CA GLY A 146 -13.23 29.32 -36.31
C GLY A 146 -13.28 27.88 -36.85
N ASN A 147 -13.85 26.94 -36.09
CA ASN A 147 -14.16 25.57 -36.48
C ASN A 147 -15.56 25.22 -35.99
N ASP A 148 -16.56 25.93 -36.49
CA ASP A 148 -17.88 26.01 -35.87
C ASP A 148 -18.88 25.01 -36.48
N ILE A 149 -19.76 24.43 -35.65
CA ILE A 149 -21.00 23.81 -36.13
C ILE A 149 -22.07 24.90 -36.08
N ASP A 150 -22.21 25.61 -37.19
CA ASP A 150 -22.94 26.87 -37.25
C ASP A 150 -24.26 26.78 -38.04
N ASP A 151 -25.16 27.74 -37.77
CA ASP A 151 -26.47 27.95 -38.39
C ASP A 151 -27.36 26.71 -38.47
N LYS A 152 -27.33 25.87 -37.42
CA LYS A 152 -28.18 24.66 -37.36
C LYS A 152 -29.59 25.01 -36.94
N THR A 153 -30.58 24.62 -37.74
CA THR A 153 -32.00 24.86 -37.44
C THR A 153 -32.37 24.17 -36.14
N LEU A 154 -32.94 24.91 -35.19
CA LEU A 154 -33.46 24.38 -33.94
C LEU A 154 -34.60 23.37 -34.21
N ASN A 155 -34.74 22.39 -33.33
CA ASN A 155 -35.87 21.47 -33.34
C ASN A 155 -37.22 22.23 -33.28
N ALA A 156 -38.25 21.64 -33.90
CA ALA A 156 -39.58 22.22 -33.93
C ALA A 156 -40.08 22.54 -32.51
N GLY A 157 -40.60 23.75 -32.30
CA GLY A 157 -41.06 24.23 -30.98
C GLY A 157 -39.99 24.95 -30.15
N ASN A 158 -38.70 24.89 -30.52
CA ASN A 158 -37.61 25.56 -29.79
C ASN A 158 -37.24 26.94 -30.36
N ASN A 159 -37.98 27.45 -31.34
CA ASN A 159 -37.80 28.77 -31.94
C ASN A 159 -38.52 29.91 -31.17
N VAL A 160 -38.92 29.67 -29.93
CA VAL A 160 -39.57 30.63 -29.02
C VAL A 160 -38.69 30.91 -27.79
N VAL A 161 -39.20 31.70 -26.84
CA VAL A 161 -38.55 31.99 -25.55
C VAL A 161 -39.12 31.09 -24.45
N ASN A 162 -38.40 30.95 -23.33
CA ASN A 162 -38.81 30.18 -22.14
C ASN A 162 -39.12 28.70 -22.41
N VAL A 163 -38.57 28.14 -23.48
CA VAL A 163 -38.58 26.70 -23.75
C VAL A 163 -37.19 26.17 -23.46
N PHE A 164 -37.12 25.20 -22.55
CA PHE A 164 -35.87 24.54 -22.19
C PHE A 164 -35.53 23.46 -23.21
N SER A 165 -34.25 23.37 -23.54
CA SER A 165 -33.69 22.27 -24.32
C SER A 165 -32.45 21.68 -23.65
N ILE A 166 -32.16 20.42 -23.95
CA ILE A 166 -30.88 19.79 -23.64
C ILE A 166 -29.98 20.02 -24.85
N PHE A 167 -28.90 20.79 -24.68
CA PHE A 167 -27.88 20.96 -25.71
C PHE A 167 -26.64 20.15 -25.38
N THR A 168 -26.00 19.56 -26.39
CA THR A 168 -24.77 18.77 -26.21
C THR A 168 -23.75 19.06 -27.31
N ASP A 169 -22.53 19.46 -26.93
CA ASP A 169 -21.34 19.42 -27.80
C ASP A 169 -20.55 18.15 -27.47
N ARG A 170 -20.19 17.41 -28.51
CA ARG A 170 -19.36 16.22 -28.40
C ARG A 170 -18.21 16.32 -29.38
N LEU A 171 -16.99 16.14 -28.89
CA LEU A 171 -15.78 16.00 -29.71
C LEU A 171 -15.05 14.71 -29.34
N ALA A 172 -14.88 13.83 -30.33
CA ALA A 172 -14.08 12.62 -30.28
C ALA A 172 -12.98 12.67 -31.34
N SER A 173 -11.84 13.29 -31.03
CA SER A 173 -10.76 13.58 -32.00
C SER A 173 -10.14 12.34 -32.65
N THR A 174 -10.29 11.17 -32.03
CA THR A 174 -9.71 9.91 -32.50
C THR A 174 -10.71 8.98 -33.19
N GLU A 175 -12.01 9.31 -33.17
CA GLU A 175 -13.04 8.53 -33.85
C GLU A 175 -13.04 8.76 -35.36
N VAL A 176 -13.65 7.82 -36.09
CA VAL A 176 -13.94 8.01 -37.50
C VAL A 176 -14.89 9.20 -37.65
N ALA A 177 -14.65 10.01 -38.68
CA ALA A 177 -15.46 11.19 -38.95
C ALA A 177 -16.96 10.83 -39.07
N PRO A 178 -17.87 11.72 -38.59
CA PRO A 178 -17.58 13.04 -38.04
C PRO A 178 -17.17 13.01 -36.55
N GLN A 179 -16.05 13.66 -36.23
CA GLN A 179 -15.50 13.73 -34.87
C GLN A 179 -16.28 14.67 -33.95
N ARG A 180 -16.96 15.68 -34.51
CA ARG A 180 -17.74 16.66 -33.74
C ARG A 180 -19.20 16.63 -34.10
N ARG A 181 -20.05 16.64 -33.07
CA ARG A 181 -21.51 16.57 -33.18
C ARG A 181 -22.15 17.55 -32.21
N PHE A 182 -23.18 18.24 -32.69
CA PHE A 182 -24.02 19.14 -31.91
C PHE A 182 -25.44 18.58 -31.87
N ILE A 183 -25.96 18.35 -30.67
CA ILE A 183 -27.20 17.62 -30.42
C ILE A 183 -28.13 18.51 -29.59
N GLN A 184 -29.43 18.48 -29.93
CA GLN A 184 -30.51 19.11 -29.16
C GLN A 184 -31.60 18.07 -28.88
N ASP A 185 -32.00 17.95 -27.62
CA ASP A 185 -33.09 17.07 -27.15
C ASP A 185 -32.94 15.61 -27.64
N GLY A 186 -31.70 15.11 -27.67
CA GLY A 186 -31.36 13.76 -28.14
C GLY A 186 -31.32 13.58 -29.67
N SER A 187 -31.53 14.64 -30.45
CA SER A 187 -31.42 14.63 -31.92
C SER A 187 -30.22 15.45 -32.41
N GLU A 188 -29.49 14.95 -33.41
CA GLU A 188 -28.35 15.68 -33.97
C GLU A 188 -28.81 16.88 -34.80
N LEU A 189 -28.39 18.08 -34.40
CA LEU A 189 -28.59 19.32 -35.16
C LEU A 189 -27.56 19.47 -36.28
N GLY A 190 -26.35 18.95 -36.08
CA GLY A 190 -25.32 18.91 -37.11
C GLY A 190 -23.98 18.34 -36.63
N ASN A 191 -23.07 18.12 -37.59
CA ASN A 191 -21.76 17.56 -37.36
C ASN A 191 -20.71 18.16 -38.31
N ILE A 192 -19.42 18.01 -37.98
CA ILE A 192 -18.28 18.34 -38.85
C ILE A 192 -17.16 17.30 -38.72
N SER A 193 -16.39 17.13 -39.79
CA SER A 193 -15.18 16.28 -39.81
C SER A 193 -13.96 17.07 -39.36
N ASN A 194 -13.88 17.38 -38.06
CA ASN A 194 -12.79 18.16 -37.49
C ASN A 194 -12.39 17.58 -36.12
N ALA A 195 -11.15 17.11 -36.02
CA ALA A 195 -10.60 16.51 -34.80
C ALA A 195 -9.91 17.53 -33.87
N ASN A 196 -9.86 18.82 -34.23
CA ASN A 196 -9.19 19.83 -33.42
C ASN A 196 -9.89 20.00 -32.08
N LYS A 197 -9.07 20.00 -31.02
CA LYS A 197 -9.50 20.23 -29.64
C LYS A 197 -9.43 21.72 -29.31
N LEU A 198 -10.17 22.13 -28.28
CA LEU A 198 -10.01 23.45 -27.67
C LEU A 198 -8.56 23.65 -27.20
N LEU A 199 -7.93 24.74 -27.64
CA LEU A 199 -6.55 25.09 -27.28
C LEU A 199 -6.48 26.02 -26.07
N SER A 200 -7.54 26.82 -25.85
CA SER A 200 -7.74 27.64 -24.66
C SER A 200 -9.24 27.84 -24.42
N TYR A 201 -9.61 28.16 -23.18
CA TYR A 201 -10.96 28.64 -22.85
C TYR A 201 -10.87 29.86 -21.92
N ASN A 202 -10.26 30.94 -22.42
CA ASN A 202 -10.02 32.16 -21.66
C ASN A 202 -11.32 32.92 -21.37
N GLY A 203 -11.47 33.40 -20.14
CA GLY A 203 -12.63 34.17 -19.70
C GLY A 203 -13.94 33.37 -19.69
N ALA A 204 -13.86 32.05 -19.60
CA ALA A 204 -15.02 31.16 -19.58
C ALA A 204 -16.10 31.65 -18.60
N ALA A 205 -17.30 31.85 -19.11
CA ALA A 205 -18.40 32.41 -18.36
C ALA A 205 -19.74 31.82 -18.79
N ILE A 206 -20.67 31.84 -17.84
CA ILE A 206 -22.08 31.59 -18.07
C ILE A 206 -22.75 32.94 -18.36
N ALA A 207 -23.54 33.01 -19.42
CA ALA A 207 -24.32 34.19 -19.82
C ALA A 207 -23.51 35.45 -20.20
N ARG A 208 -22.19 35.34 -20.46
CA ARG A 208 -21.35 36.47 -20.87
C ARG A 208 -20.30 36.07 -21.90
N ASN A 209 -20.12 36.86 -22.95
CA ASN A 209 -19.06 36.67 -23.93
C ASN A 209 -18.32 37.97 -24.27
N SER A 210 -17.11 37.85 -24.81
CA SER A 210 -16.39 38.95 -25.48
C SER A 210 -15.79 38.45 -26.79
N PHE A 211 -15.86 39.27 -27.84
CA PHE A 211 -15.20 38.98 -29.13
C PHE A 211 -13.94 39.82 -29.36
N ASN A 212 -13.56 40.63 -28.37
CA ASN A 212 -12.43 41.56 -28.45
C ASN A 212 -11.49 41.37 -27.25
N ASP A 213 -11.19 40.12 -26.88
CA ASP A 213 -10.27 39.77 -25.79
C ASP A 213 -10.60 40.48 -24.46
N GLY A 214 -11.88 40.49 -24.09
CA GLY A 214 -12.37 41.10 -22.85
C GLY A 214 -12.50 42.63 -22.88
N ALA A 215 -12.25 43.30 -24.01
CA ALA A 215 -12.40 44.76 -24.12
C ALA A 215 -13.85 45.24 -24.12
N THR A 216 -14.79 44.40 -24.56
CA THR A 216 -16.23 44.69 -24.54
C THR A 216 -17.00 43.41 -24.31
N TYR A 217 -17.93 43.43 -23.36
CA TYR A 217 -18.74 42.27 -22.99
C TYR A 217 -20.16 42.40 -23.54
N SER A 218 -20.73 41.25 -23.91
CA SER A 218 -22.16 41.08 -24.15
C SER A 218 -22.69 40.09 -23.12
N TYR A 219 -23.88 40.38 -22.60
CA TYR A 219 -24.55 39.61 -21.56
C TYR A 219 -25.86 39.06 -22.09
N HIS A 220 -26.22 37.86 -21.65
CA HIS A 220 -27.29 37.07 -22.23
C HIS A 220 -28.33 36.71 -21.18
N ASP A 221 -29.59 37.01 -21.46
CA ASP A 221 -30.71 36.67 -20.59
C ASP A 221 -31.17 35.22 -20.85
N VAL A 222 -30.77 34.34 -19.96
CA VAL A 222 -30.97 32.88 -20.03
C VAL A 222 -31.29 32.30 -18.66
N ASP A 223 -32.10 31.25 -18.63
CA ASP A 223 -32.34 30.43 -17.46
C ASP A 223 -31.58 29.11 -17.62
N VAL A 224 -30.75 28.75 -16.64
CA VAL A 224 -29.91 27.54 -16.70
C VAL A 224 -30.24 26.63 -15.54
N ALA A 225 -30.61 25.39 -15.84
CA ALA A 225 -31.00 24.39 -14.83
C ALA A 225 -29.82 23.50 -14.42
N GLU A 226 -29.00 23.07 -15.38
CA GLU A 226 -27.89 22.14 -15.15
C GLU A 226 -26.81 22.29 -16.23
N ILE A 227 -25.53 22.15 -15.85
CA ILE A 227 -24.36 22.12 -16.75
C ILE A 227 -23.47 20.93 -16.35
N ILE A 228 -23.07 20.10 -17.32
CA ILE A 228 -22.29 18.87 -17.10
C ILE A 228 -21.16 18.79 -18.13
N TYR A 229 -19.93 18.66 -17.65
CA TYR A 229 -18.75 18.48 -18.52
C TYR A 229 -18.10 17.13 -18.27
N PHE A 230 -17.75 16.45 -19.37
CA PHE A 230 -16.86 15.30 -19.40
C PHE A 230 -15.60 15.63 -20.20
N THR A 231 -14.44 15.19 -19.71
CA THR A 231 -13.14 15.32 -20.43
C THR A 231 -12.85 14.13 -21.33
N THR A 232 -13.93 13.51 -21.82
CA THR A 232 -13.94 12.38 -22.75
C THR A 232 -15.16 12.51 -23.64
N ALA A 233 -15.08 12.03 -24.87
CA ALA A 233 -16.26 11.81 -25.70
C ALA A 233 -17.09 10.65 -25.12
N LEU A 234 -18.31 10.93 -24.67
CA LEU A 234 -19.25 9.89 -24.28
C LEU A 234 -19.65 9.07 -25.52
N ASN A 235 -19.77 7.76 -25.40
CA ASN A 235 -20.40 6.94 -26.45
C ASN A 235 -21.93 7.18 -26.48
N SER A 236 -22.61 6.67 -27.51
CA SER A 236 -24.04 6.92 -27.71
C SER A 236 -24.90 6.38 -26.56
N ALA A 237 -24.55 5.21 -26.01
CA ALA A 237 -25.25 4.65 -24.85
C ALA A 237 -25.12 5.56 -23.61
N GLN A 238 -23.91 6.02 -23.30
CA GLN A 238 -23.65 6.95 -22.19
C GLN A 238 -24.37 8.29 -22.37
N GLN A 239 -24.35 8.88 -23.56
CA GLN A 239 -25.09 10.11 -23.84
C GLN A 239 -26.59 9.93 -23.64
N LEU A 240 -27.14 8.80 -24.11
CA LEU A 240 -28.54 8.50 -23.98
C LEU A 240 -28.94 8.35 -22.50
N LEU A 241 -28.11 7.69 -21.67
CA LEU A 241 -28.36 7.59 -20.23
C LEU A 241 -28.36 8.97 -19.53
N VAL A 242 -27.43 9.86 -19.87
CA VAL A 242 -27.42 11.23 -19.31
C VAL A 242 -28.65 12.03 -19.79
N ASN A 243 -29.04 11.90 -21.06
CA ASN A 243 -30.26 12.53 -21.59
C ASN A 243 -31.52 12.01 -20.87
N ASN A 244 -31.58 10.71 -20.56
CA ASN A 244 -32.69 10.12 -19.81
C ASN A 244 -32.70 10.51 -18.32
N TYR A 245 -31.54 10.82 -17.74
CA TYR A 245 -31.49 11.45 -16.43
C TYR A 245 -32.05 12.88 -16.47
N LEU A 246 -31.63 13.69 -17.45
CA LEU A 246 -32.06 15.08 -17.59
C LEU A 246 -33.55 15.19 -17.94
N ASN A 247 -34.04 14.35 -18.85
CA ASN A 247 -35.44 14.40 -19.27
C ASN A 247 -36.40 14.00 -18.13
N ALA A 248 -36.08 12.97 -17.34
CA ALA A 248 -36.88 12.52 -16.22
C ALA A 248 -36.89 13.55 -15.10
N LYS A 249 -35.73 14.14 -14.81
CA LYS A 249 -35.58 15.20 -13.80
C LYS A 249 -36.36 16.46 -14.17
N TYR A 250 -36.28 16.90 -15.43
CA TYR A 250 -36.85 18.16 -15.90
C TYR A 250 -38.17 18.03 -16.68
N GLY A 251 -38.74 16.83 -16.76
CA GLY A 251 -40.01 16.58 -17.43
C GLY A 251 -39.98 16.92 -18.92
N MET A 252 -38.84 16.73 -19.57
CA MET A 252 -38.62 17.13 -20.96
C MET A 252 -38.90 15.99 -21.93
N THR A 253 -39.30 16.33 -23.16
CA THR A 253 -39.41 15.36 -24.25
C THR A 253 -38.10 15.31 -25.03
N ILE A 254 -37.58 14.10 -25.26
CA ILE A 254 -36.43 13.84 -26.13
C ILE A 254 -36.86 13.10 -27.40
N ALA A 255 -35.96 13.01 -28.37
CA ALA A 255 -36.22 12.40 -29.67
C ALA A 255 -36.84 11.00 -29.56
N ALA A 256 -37.80 10.69 -30.45
CA ALA A 256 -38.45 9.39 -30.45
C ALA A 256 -37.44 8.23 -30.57
N GLY A 257 -37.58 7.22 -29.72
CA GLY A 257 -36.68 6.06 -29.67
C GLY A 257 -35.43 6.24 -28.79
N THR A 258 -35.17 7.44 -28.27
CA THR A 258 -34.07 7.70 -27.31
C THR A 258 -34.52 7.73 -25.85
N ASP A 259 -35.83 7.78 -25.60
CA ASP A 259 -36.41 7.62 -24.27
C ASP A 259 -36.42 6.14 -23.87
N LYS A 260 -35.66 5.81 -22.82
CA LYS A 260 -35.47 4.48 -22.22
C LYS A 260 -35.94 4.45 -20.77
N TYR A 261 -36.45 5.57 -20.26
CA TYR A 261 -37.01 5.72 -18.92
C TYR A 261 -38.22 6.66 -18.97
N SER A 262 -39.39 6.07 -19.21
CA SER A 262 -40.63 6.80 -19.52
C SER A 262 -41.29 7.46 -18.31
N ILE A 263 -40.75 7.24 -17.11
CA ILE A 263 -41.27 7.81 -15.87
C ILE A 263 -40.92 9.30 -15.77
N THR A 264 -41.97 10.13 -15.78
CA THR A 264 -41.85 11.59 -15.74
C THR A 264 -42.38 12.23 -14.45
N THR A 265 -43.05 11.45 -13.59
CA THR A 265 -43.57 11.91 -12.29
C THR A 265 -43.47 10.81 -11.25
N ASN A 266 -42.93 11.12 -10.05
CA ASN A 266 -42.61 10.13 -9.02
C ASN A 266 -41.53 9.13 -9.53
N TYR A 267 -40.58 8.67 -8.71
CA TYR A 267 -39.44 7.86 -9.19
C TYR A 267 -38.46 8.54 -10.18
N ILE A 268 -38.36 9.87 -10.12
CA ILE A 268 -37.45 10.68 -10.97
C ILE A 268 -36.16 11.12 -10.26
N TYR A 269 -35.88 10.56 -9.08
CA TYR A 269 -34.68 10.87 -8.31
C TYR A 269 -33.60 9.81 -8.53
N ASP A 270 -32.35 10.26 -8.56
CA ASP A 270 -31.16 9.42 -8.75
C ASP A 270 -31.27 8.48 -9.96
N VAL A 271 -31.79 9.01 -11.07
CA VAL A 271 -31.97 8.22 -12.30
C VAL A 271 -30.62 7.78 -12.84
N ALA A 272 -30.47 6.48 -13.06
CA ALA A 272 -29.25 5.86 -13.57
C ALA A 272 -29.59 4.64 -14.45
N GLY A 273 -28.62 4.12 -15.20
CA GLY A 273 -28.86 2.91 -15.97
C GLY A 273 -27.62 2.32 -16.61
N ILE A 274 -27.83 1.22 -17.32
CA ILE A 274 -26.86 0.56 -18.19
C ILE A 274 -27.42 0.47 -19.61
N GLY A 275 -26.54 0.37 -20.60
CA GLY A 275 -26.95 0.31 -21.99
C GLY A 275 -25.81 0.04 -22.96
N LYS A 276 -26.17 -0.28 -24.20
CA LYS A 276 -25.21 -0.44 -25.29
C LYS A 276 -25.73 0.05 -26.63
N GLU A 277 -24.83 0.66 -27.38
CA GLU A 277 -25.00 1.07 -28.78
C GLU A 277 -23.80 0.60 -29.61
N SER A 278 -23.91 0.80 -30.93
CA SER A 278 -22.87 0.36 -31.88
C SER A 278 -21.47 0.94 -31.64
N ASP A 279 -21.37 2.09 -30.97
CA ASP A 279 -20.11 2.79 -30.69
C ASP A 279 -19.58 2.57 -29.26
N GLY A 280 -20.31 1.83 -28.41
CA GLY A 280 -19.86 1.51 -27.06
C GLY A 280 -20.97 1.12 -26.09
N SER A 281 -20.56 0.79 -24.87
CA SER A 281 -21.46 0.34 -23.80
C SER A 281 -21.20 1.09 -22.50
N HIS A 282 -22.17 1.03 -21.61
CA HIS A 282 -22.06 1.36 -20.19
C HIS A 282 -22.73 0.22 -19.41
N LEU A 283 -21.92 -0.66 -18.84
CA LEU A 283 -22.36 -1.97 -18.33
C LEU A 283 -22.52 -2.03 -16.81
N LEU A 284 -22.24 -0.93 -16.12
CA LEU A 284 -22.42 -0.75 -14.68
C LEU A 284 -22.95 0.66 -14.46
N GLY A 285 -24.07 0.76 -13.72
CA GLY A 285 -24.98 1.91 -13.68
C GLY A 285 -25.75 1.97 -12.36
N GLY A 286 -25.61 2.98 -11.50
CA GLY A 286 -26.34 3.04 -10.23
C GLY A 286 -26.06 4.29 -9.39
N LEU A 287 -26.97 4.58 -8.46
CA LEU A 287 -26.93 5.68 -7.51
C LEU A 287 -27.79 5.36 -6.26
N ALA A 288 -27.49 6.03 -5.15
CA ALA A 288 -28.25 5.97 -3.89
C ALA A 288 -28.40 4.55 -3.30
N GLY A 289 -27.40 3.69 -3.50
CA GLY A 289 -27.33 2.34 -2.97
C GLY A 289 -27.98 1.23 -3.81
N LEU A 290 -28.48 1.55 -5.02
CA LEU A 290 -28.85 0.54 -6.02
C LEU A 290 -27.93 0.65 -7.24
N TYR A 291 -27.35 -0.48 -7.65
CA TYR A 291 -26.56 -0.60 -8.86
C TYR A 291 -27.11 -1.69 -9.78
N LEU A 292 -27.07 -1.41 -11.08
CA LEU A 292 -27.42 -2.27 -12.19
C LEU A 292 -26.14 -2.66 -12.91
N GLN A 293 -25.99 -3.94 -13.22
CA GLN A 293 -24.83 -4.44 -13.96
C GLN A 293 -25.24 -5.49 -14.96
N SER A 294 -24.70 -5.43 -16.17
CA SER A 294 -24.94 -6.48 -17.16
C SER A 294 -24.31 -7.81 -16.75
N ASN A 295 -25.06 -8.92 -16.82
CA ASN A 295 -24.56 -10.27 -16.47
C ASN A 295 -23.92 -10.99 -17.67
N ALA A 296 -24.51 -10.86 -18.87
CA ALA A 296 -24.07 -11.55 -20.09
C ALA A 296 -23.55 -10.60 -21.19
N GLY A 297 -23.42 -9.30 -20.88
CA GLY A 297 -23.31 -8.25 -21.88
C GLY A 297 -24.69 -7.81 -22.36
N LEU A 298 -24.71 -6.70 -23.08
CA LEU A 298 -25.90 -6.16 -23.75
C LEU A 298 -25.70 -6.27 -25.26
N ASP A 299 -26.81 -6.32 -26.00
CA ASP A 299 -26.86 -6.07 -27.44
C ASP A 299 -27.14 -4.59 -27.74
N ASN A 300 -26.94 -4.19 -29.01
CA ASN A 300 -27.17 -2.81 -29.40
C ASN A 300 -28.65 -2.44 -29.27
N GLY A 301 -28.94 -1.33 -28.61
CA GLY A 301 -30.30 -0.83 -28.35
C GLY A 301 -30.92 -1.34 -27.05
N GLU A 302 -30.19 -2.16 -26.27
CA GLU A 302 -30.63 -2.69 -24.99
C GLU A 302 -30.23 -1.79 -23.82
N TYR A 303 -31.17 -1.62 -22.88
CA TYR A 303 -31.02 -0.76 -21.71
C TYR A 303 -31.73 -1.33 -20.49
N LEU A 304 -31.21 -0.97 -19.32
CA LEU A 304 -31.91 -1.09 -18.04
C LEU A 304 -31.72 0.22 -17.29
N MET A 305 -32.82 0.89 -16.94
CA MET A 305 -32.80 2.17 -16.24
C MET A 305 -33.55 2.07 -14.92
N THR A 306 -33.16 2.90 -13.96
CA THR A 306 -33.77 2.95 -12.65
C THR A 306 -33.88 4.37 -12.12
N GLY A 307 -34.89 4.63 -11.29
CA GLY A 307 -34.99 5.82 -10.44
C GLY A 307 -35.77 5.51 -9.14
N ASN A 308 -35.65 6.39 -8.15
CA ASN A 308 -36.32 6.26 -6.85
C ASN A 308 -37.22 7.47 -6.54
N ASN A 309 -38.14 7.31 -5.58
CA ASN A 309 -39.14 8.30 -5.21
C ASN A 309 -38.70 9.29 -4.10
N ASN A 310 -37.41 9.33 -3.78
CA ASN A 310 -36.81 10.11 -2.69
C ASN A 310 -37.34 9.77 -1.29
N THR A 311 -37.95 8.59 -1.12
CA THR A 311 -38.31 8.10 0.23
C THR A 311 -37.05 7.96 1.06
N LEU A 312 -37.06 8.47 2.29
CA LEU A 312 -35.97 8.30 3.23
C LEU A 312 -35.84 6.82 3.63
N ASN A 313 -34.65 6.25 3.45
CA ASN A 313 -34.33 4.87 3.85
C ASN A 313 -33.49 4.90 5.14
N ASP A 314 -34.14 5.10 6.27
CA ASP A 314 -33.51 5.26 7.59
C ASP A 314 -33.61 4.03 8.50
N ALA A 315 -34.50 3.09 8.18
CA ALA A 315 -34.66 1.81 8.87
C ALA A 315 -35.44 0.83 7.98
N PRO A 316 -35.34 -0.49 8.21
CA PRO A 316 -36.22 -1.47 7.57
C PRO A 316 -37.70 -1.26 7.96
N THR A 317 -38.62 -1.83 7.16
CA THR A 317 -40.06 -1.84 7.43
C THR A 317 -40.63 -3.26 7.32
N THR A 318 -41.69 -3.52 8.08
CA THR A 318 -42.43 -4.80 8.08
C THR A 318 -43.73 -4.74 7.26
N SER A 319 -43.95 -3.67 6.49
CA SER A 319 -45.14 -3.47 5.67
C SER A 319 -44.96 -4.01 4.25
N ASP A 320 -46.09 -4.35 3.60
CA ASP A 320 -46.15 -4.77 2.19
C ASP A 320 -45.35 -6.04 1.87
N LEU A 321 -45.22 -6.97 2.81
CA LEU A 321 -44.36 -8.15 2.65
C LEU A 321 -45.12 -9.37 2.09
N PRO A 322 -44.47 -10.22 1.27
CA PRO A 322 -44.95 -11.57 1.03
C PRO A 322 -44.76 -12.46 2.27
N VAL A 323 -45.44 -13.60 2.29
CA VAL A 323 -45.30 -14.60 3.37
C VAL A 323 -43.83 -15.01 3.51
N LEU A 324 -43.36 -15.23 4.75
CA LEU A 324 -41.98 -15.60 5.14
C LEU A 324 -40.94 -14.47 5.15
N ILE A 325 -41.20 -13.33 4.51
CA ILE A 325 -40.29 -12.18 4.58
C ILE A 325 -40.58 -11.40 5.86
N GLN A 326 -39.53 -11.05 6.61
CA GLN A 326 -39.66 -10.42 7.93
C GLN A 326 -39.56 -8.89 7.86
N GLU A 327 -38.71 -8.36 6.98
CA GLU A 327 -38.55 -6.93 6.74
C GLU A 327 -38.05 -6.65 5.31
N ARG A 328 -38.21 -5.41 4.86
CA ARG A 328 -37.68 -4.86 3.60
C ARG A 328 -37.08 -3.47 3.81
N TRP A 329 -36.29 -2.97 2.86
CA TRP A 329 -35.97 -1.53 2.83
C TRP A 329 -37.24 -0.70 2.59
N LYS A 330 -37.30 0.50 3.19
CA LYS A 330 -38.42 1.44 2.99
C LYS A 330 -38.44 1.96 1.58
N ARG A 331 -37.25 2.32 1.06
CA ARG A 331 -37.05 2.78 -0.31
C ARG A 331 -37.14 1.61 -1.29
N ASP A 332 -37.79 1.90 -2.41
CA ASP A 332 -37.85 1.07 -3.58
C ASP A 332 -37.45 1.89 -4.81
N TRP A 333 -37.11 1.17 -5.87
CA TRP A 333 -36.68 1.74 -7.14
C TRP A 333 -37.58 1.23 -8.24
N TYR A 334 -38.02 2.11 -9.12
CA TYR A 334 -38.61 1.68 -10.37
C TYR A 334 -37.49 1.28 -11.32
N ILE A 335 -37.62 0.13 -11.97
CA ILE A 335 -36.71 -0.36 -12.99
C ILE A 335 -37.49 -0.52 -14.29
N GLU A 336 -36.91 -0.02 -15.39
CA GLU A 336 -37.46 -0.09 -16.74
C GLU A 336 -36.46 -0.76 -17.68
N LYS A 337 -36.92 -1.82 -18.36
CA LYS A 337 -36.12 -2.63 -19.26
C LYS A 337 -36.48 -2.36 -20.73
N THR A 338 -35.45 -2.20 -21.56
CA THR A 338 -35.55 -2.21 -23.03
C THR A 338 -34.69 -3.34 -23.59
N GLY A 339 -35.29 -4.22 -24.40
CA GLY A 339 -34.60 -5.40 -24.92
C GLY A 339 -34.77 -6.65 -24.05
N SER A 340 -33.99 -7.69 -24.34
CA SER A 340 -34.04 -8.99 -23.67
C SER A 340 -32.67 -9.41 -23.19
N HIS A 341 -32.41 -9.27 -21.88
CA HIS A 341 -31.09 -9.46 -21.31
C HIS A 341 -31.14 -9.88 -19.84
N ASP A 342 -30.04 -10.48 -19.39
CA ASP A 342 -29.81 -10.91 -18.02
C ASP A 342 -28.93 -9.89 -17.30
N ASP A 343 -29.38 -9.44 -16.13
CA ASP A 343 -28.70 -8.39 -15.37
C ASP A 343 -28.56 -8.76 -13.89
N LYS A 344 -27.68 -8.02 -13.22
CA LYS A 344 -27.50 -8.02 -11.77
C LYS A 344 -28.13 -6.78 -11.16
N ILE A 345 -28.89 -6.99 -10.09
CA ILE A 345 -29.40 -5.94 -9.22
C ILE A 345 -28.62 -6.01 -7.91
N ILE A 346 -27.95 -4.92 -7.58
CA ILE A 346 -26.98 -4.84 -6.48
C ILE A 346 -27.45 -3.80 -5.48
N PHE A 347 -27.50 -4.17 -4.20
CA PHE A 347 -27.84 -3.29 -3.09
C PHE A 347 -26.60 -3.06 -2.22
N ASP A 348 -26.18 -1.81 -2.12
CA ASP A 348 -25.07 -1.36 -1.28
C ASP A 348 -25.63 -0.83 0.05
N PHE A 349 -25.27 -1.48 1.16
CA PHE A 349 -25.89 -1.18 2.45
C PHE A 349 -25.47 0.20 3.00
N PRO A 350 -24.17 0.55 3.11
CA PRO A 350 -23.73 1.87 3.56
C PRO A 350 -24.30 3.03 2.76
N GLU A 351 -24.50 2.88 1.45
CA GLU A 351 -25.09 3.93 0.60
C GLU A 351 -26.62 3.91 0.59
N GLY A 352 -27.20 2.71 0.67
CA GLY A 352 -28.63 2.49 0.44
C GLY A 352 -29.51 2.75 1.65
N ILE A 353 -29.00 2.54 2.87
CA ILE A 353 -29.74 2.73 4.13
C ILE A 353 -28.91 3.48 5.17
N THR A 354 -29.55 4.38 5.91
CA THR A 354 -28.86 5.15 6.97
C THR A 354 -28.27 4.19 8.02
N ALA A 355 -27.00 4.39 8.36
CA ALA A 355 -26.24 3.52 9.26
C ALA A 355 -26.10 2.06 8.77
N GLY A 356 -26.20 1.83 7.46
CA GLY A 356 -25.93 0.52 6.86
C GLY A 356 -24.54 -0.01 7.21
N GLN A 357 -24.49 -1.29 7.57
CA GLN A 357 -23.30 -2.07 7.89
C GLN A 357 -23.12 -3.17 6.84
N TYR A 358 -22.53 -4.31 7.21
CA TYR A 358 -22.22 -5.38 6.27
C TYR A 358 -23.34 -6.43 6.21
N PRO A 359 -23.75 -6.88 5.02
CA PRO A 359 -24.68 -7.98 4.87
C PRO A 359 -24.11 -9.26 5.50
N GLN A 360 -24.99 -10.12 6.01
CA GLN A 360 -24.62 -11.34 6.73
C GLN A 360 -24.82 -12.57 5.85
N ASN A 361 -25.52 -13.61 6.33
CA ASN A 361 -25.80 -14.80 5.53
C ASN A 361 -26.62 -14.42 4.28
N VAL A 362 -25.95 -14.45 3.13
CA VAL A 362 -26.50 -13.98 1.86
C VAL A 362 -27.75 -14.74 1.42
N SER A 363 -27.89 -16.01 1.83
CA SER A 363 -29.07 -16.82 1.51
C SER A 363 -30.35 -16.31 2.16
N ASN A 364 -30.24 -15.42 3.16
CA ASN A 364 -31.39 -14.84 3.84
C ASN A 364 -31.92 -13.58 3.14
N TYR A 365 -31.16 -12.98 2.23
CA TYR A 365 -31.61 -11.80 1.48
C TYR A 365 -32.39 -12.23 0.24
N VAL A 366 -33.45 -11.49 -0.07
CA VAL A 366 -34.31 -11.74 -1.23
C VAL A 366 -34.53 -10.46 -2.01
N LEU A 367 -34.64 -10.59 -3.33
CA LEU A 367 -35.10 -9.51 -4.18
C LEU A 367 -36.64 -9.49 -4.19
N LEU A 368 -37.22 -8.33 -3.94
CA LEU A 368 -38.66 -8.13 -3.90
C LEU A 368 -39.09 -7.27 -5.09
N TYR A 369 -40.23 -7.62 -5.69
CA TYR A 369 -40.85 -6.94 -6.83
C TYR A 369 -42.34 -6.67 -6.61
N ARG A 370 -42.84 -5.56 -7.18
CA ARG A 370 -44.28 -5.33 -7.38
C ARG A 370 -44.53 -4.52 -8.66
N ALA A 371 -45.72 -4.69 -9.25
CA ALA A 371 -46.10 -3.99 -10.48
C ALA A 371 -46.67 -2.57 -10.23
N THR A 372 -47.16 -2.29 -9.02
CA THR A 372 -47.82 -1.02 -8.66
C THR A 372 -47.16 -0.39 -7.43
N THR A 373 -47.39 0.91 -7.20
CA THR A 373 -46.82 1.66 -6.07
C THR A 373 -47.40 1.29 -4.69
N SER A 374 -48.43 0.43 -4.67
CA SER A 374 -49.08 -0.07 -3.46
C SER A 374 -49.33 -1.58 -3.54
N GLY A 375 -49.64 -2.18 -2.39
CA GLY A 375 -49.83 -3.62 -2.25
C GLY A 375 -48.54 -4.36 -1.89
N ASN A 376 -48.71 -5.64 -1.54
CA ASN A 376 -47.61 -6.50 -1.12
C ASN A 376 -46.65 -6.78 -2.28
N TYR A 377 -45.36 -6.85 -1.96
CA TYR A 377 -44.33 -7.36 -2.85
C TYR A 377 -44.45 -8.88 -3.03
N ALA A 378 -43.89 -9.37 -4.13
CA ALA A 378 -43.58 -10.77 -4.37
C ALA A 378 -42.06 -10.96 -4.39
N GLN A 379 -41.59 -12.15 -3.99
CA GLN A 379 -40.19 -12.50 -4.15
C GLN A 379 -39.88 -12.80 -5.62
N VAL A 380 -38.80 -12.22 -6.14
CA VAL A 380 -38.30 -12.47 -7.49
C VAL A 380 -37.56 -13.81 -7.51
N THR A 381 -37.77 -14.61 -8.56
CA THR A 381 -36.93 -15.78 -8.81
C THR A 381 -35.60 -15.31 -9.39
N THR A 382 -34.52 -15.52 -8.65
CA THR A 382 -33.17 -15.14 -9.06
C THR A 382 -32.36 -16.38 -9.43
N THR A 383 -31.43 -16.24 -10.37
CA THR A 383 -30.51 -17.31 -10.78
C THR A 383 -29.49 -17.57 -9.67
N SER A 384 -29.04 -16.51 -9.00
CA SER A 384 -28.21 -16.59 -7.81
C SER A 384 -28.37 -15.34 -6.94
N VAL A 385 -28.05 -15.49 -5.66
CA VAL A 385 -27.79 -14.39 -4.73
C VAL A 385 -26.37 -14.53 -4.18
N GLY A 386 -25.62 -13.43 -4.14
CA GLY A 386 -24.22 -13.42 -3.73
C GLY A 386 -23.80 -12.10 -3.11
N LEU A 387 -22.55 -12.04 -2.67
CA LEU A 387 -21.91 -10.79 -2.28
C LEU A 387 -21.00 -10.33 -3.41
N ALA A 388 -21.01 -9.03 -3.75
CA ALA A 388 -20.01 -8.43 -4.64
C ALA A 388 -18.84 -7.91 -3.80
N ASP A 389 -18.89 -6.62 -3.44
CA ASP A 389 -18.05 -6.07 -2.39
C ASP A 389 -18.59 -6.47 -1.00
N ASN A 390 -17.82 -6.23 0.06
CA ASN A 390 -18.10 -6.76 1.40
C ASN A 390 -19.35 -6.16 2.05
N ASP A 391 -19.92 -5.13 1.46
CA ASP A 391 -21.09 -4.36 1.87
C ASP A 391 -22.27 -4.45 0.88
N GLN A 392 -22.16 -5.29 -0.15
CA GLN A 392 -23.14 -5.38 -1.24
C GLN A 392 -23.80 -6.76 -1.34
N VAL A 393 -25.12 -6.77 -1.54
CA VAL A 393 -25.89 -7.97 -1.92
C VAL A 393 -26.25 -7.90 -3.40
N VAL A 394 -25.93 -8.96 -4.13
CA VAL A 394 -26.11 -9.07 -5.58
C VAL A 394 -27.15 -10.13 -5.90
N PHE A 395 -28.12 -9.78 -6.73
CA PHE A 395 -29.10 -10.70 -7.30
C PHE A 395 -28.86 -10.81 -8.80
N GLU A 396 -28.58 -12.01 -9.30
CA GLU A 396 -28.58 -12.26 -10.74
C GLU A 396 -30.00 -12.63 -11.18
N VAL A 397 -30.55 -11.88 -12.13
CA VAL A 397 -31.93 -12.00 -12.59
C VAL A 397 -31.93 -12.29 -14.08
N SER A 398 -32.53 -13.42 -14.46
CA SER A 398 -32.73 -13.75 -15.87
C SER A 398 -33.75 -12.81 -16.52
N ASP A 399 -33.64 -12.60 -17.83
CA ASP A 399 -34.56 -11.80 -18.66
C ASP A 399 -36.04 -12.06 -18.34
N ALA A 400 -36.42 -13.33 -18.21
CA ALA A 400 -37.79 -13.77 -17.94
C ALA A 400 -38.36 -13.30 -16.59
N ASN A 401 -37.49 -13.01 -15.62
CA ASN A 401 -37.85 -12.58 -14.27
C ASN A 401 -37.57 -11.08 -14.03
N LEU A 402 -36.87 -10.42 -14.95
CA LEU A 402 -36.58 -8.99 -14.89
C LEU A 402 -37.63 -8.23 -15.71
N VAL A 403 -38.62 -7.67 -15.04
CA VAL A 403 -39.75 -6.96 -15.66
C VAL A 403 -39.87 -5.53 -15.15
N ASN A 404 -40.54 -4.65 -15.89
CA ASN A 404 -40.76 -3.28 -15.45
C ASN A 404 -41.58 -3.25 -14.16
N GLY A 405 -41.16 -2.41 -13.20
CA GLY A 405 -41.86 -2.22 -11.93
C GLY A 405 -40.92 -1.87 -10.78
N TYR A 406 -41.38 -2.08 -9.55
CA TYR A 406 -40.74 -1.58 -8.35
C TYR A 406 -39.99 -2.68 -7.62
N TYR A 407 -38.71 -2.42 -7.32
CA TYR A 407 -37.80 -3.36 -6.69
C TYR A 407 -37.26 -2.83 -5.37
N THR A 408 -37.06 -3.73 -4.41
CA THR A 408 -36.37 -3.47 -3.15
C THR A 408 -35.77 -4.77 -2.62
N ILE A 409 -34.99 -4.68 -1.53
CA ILE A 409 -34.38 -5.85 -0.87
C ILE A 409 -35.17 -6.21 0.39
N GLY A 410 -35.34 -7.51 0.62
CA GLY A 410 -35.97 -8.11 1.79
C GLY A 410 -35.05 -9.09 2.51
N THR A 411 -35.42 -9.48 3.74
CA THR A 411 -34.77 -10.60 4.47
C THR A 411 -35.81 -11.56 5.06
N ILE A 412 -35.49 -12.85 5.02
CA ILE A 412 -36.27 -13.91 5.71
C ILE A 412 -35.85 -14.12 7.17
N ASP A 413 -34.76 -13.48 7.61
CA ASP A 413 -34.22 -13.60 8.97
C ASP A 413 -33.61 -12.26 9.40
N ASN A 414 -34.41 -11.42 10.05
CA ASN A 414 -33.99 -10.10 10.52
C ASN A 414 -33.07 -10.15 11.75
N ILE A 415 -32.91 -11.32 12.38
CA ILE A 415 -32.00 -11.49 13.52
C ILE A 415 -30.60 -11.79 13.01
N ASN A 416 -30.44 -12.75 12.12
CA ASN A 416 -29.13 -13.17 11.62
C ASN A 416 -28.68 -12.37 10.40
N SER A 417 -29.61 -11.82 9.63
CA SER A 417 -29.34 -11.06 8.41
C SER A 417 -30.25 -9.83 8.32
N PRO A 418 -30.15 -8.91 9.31
CA PRO A 418 -30.90 -7.67 9.28
C PRO A 418 -30.57 -6.86 8.03
N LEU A 419 -31.54 -6.08 7.57
CA LEU A 419 -31.39 -5.21 6.40
C LEU A 419 -30.62 -3.91 6.68
N ILE A 420 -30.22 -3.68 7.93
CA ILE A 420 -29.20 -2.69 8.28
C ILE A 420 -27.78 -3.29 8.31
N GLY A 421 -27.63 -4.61 8.14
CA GLY A 421 -26.35 -5.33 8.26
C GLY A 421 -25.90 -5.54 9.72
N LYS A 422 -24.73 -6.16 9.90
CA LYS A 422 -24.00 -6.24 11.18
C LYS A 422 -22.54 -5.85 11.00
N ALA A 423 -21.83 -5.61 12.10
CA ALA A 423 -20.37 -5.51 12.10
C ALA A 423 -19.73 -6.87 11.72
N GLY A 424 -18.55 -6.86 11.07
CA GLY A 424 -17.81 -8.07 10.67
C GLY A 424 -17.56 -9.06 11.82
N LEU A 425 -17.40 -10.35 11.49
CA LEU A 425 -17.34 -11.42 12.50
C LEU A 425 -15.94 -11.59 13.08
N THR A 426 -15.87 -12.08 14.32
CA THR A 426 -14.61 -12.56 14.91
C THR A 426 -14.63 -14.07 14.96
N TRP A 427 -13.73 -14.68 14.21
CA TRP A 427 -13.54 -16.11 14.09
C TRP A 427 -12.46 -16.59 15.04
N TYR A 428 -12.73 -17.70 15.70
CA TYR A 428 -11.81 -18.38 16.60
C TYR A 428 -11.57 -19.80 16.08
N THR A 429 -10.34 -20.30 16.22
CA THR A 429 -10.03 -21.68 15.84
C THR A 429 -10.58 -22.66 16.87
N LEU A 430 -11.45 -23.56 16.44
CA LEU A 430 -12.02 -24.67 17.21
C LEU A 430 -11.10 -25.89 17.24
N VAL A 431 -10.47 -26.23 16.11
CA VAL A 431 -9.49 -27.33 15.97
C VAL A 431 -8.40 -26.96 14.97
N SER A 432 -7.33 -27.75 14.92
CA SER A 432 -6.28 -27.60 13.90
C SER A 432 -6.76 -28.13 12.55
N GLY A 433 -6.31 -27.52 11.45
CA GLY A 433 -6.68 -27.96 10.11
C GLY A 433 -6.37 -26.94 9.03
N ASN A 434 -7.02 -27.10 7.88
CA ASN A 434 -6.85 -26.24 6.71
C ASN A 434 -7.74 -25.01 6.80
N TRP A 435 -7.22 -23.82 6.46
CA TRP A 435 -7.94 -22.55 6.60
C TRP A 435 -9.34 -22.56 5.98
N ASN A 436 -9.51 -23.16 4.80
CA ASN A 436 -10.80 -23.19 4.10
C ASN A 436 -11.77 -24.28 4.58
N ASP A 437 -11.43 -25.02 5.63
CA ASP A 437 -12.34 -25.99 6.26
C ASP A 437 -13.23 -25.27 7.28
N PRO A 438 -14.53 -25.06 7.02
CA PRO A 438 -15.41 -24.35 7.95
C PRO A 438 -15.57 -25.06 9.30
N THR A 439 -15.31 -26.37 9.37
CA THR A 439 -15.50 -27.15 10.61
C THR A 439 -14.45 -26.87 11.68
N ILE A 440 -13.34 -26.21 11.31
CA ILE A 440 -12.28 -25.85 12.25
C ILE A 440 -12.48 -24.46 12.87
N TRP A 441 -13.50 -23.72 12.43
CA TRP A 441 -13.78 -22.37 12.86
C TRP A 441 -15.04 -22.32 13.74
N THR A 442 -15.02 -21.39 14.69
CA THR A 442 -16.16 -21.11 15.56
C THR A 442 -16.26 -19.62 15.83
N LEU A 443 -17.48 -19.12 16.04
CA LEU A 443 -17.78 -17.77 16.50
C LEU A 443 -17.82 -17.70 18.05
N ASP A 444 -17.65 -18.84 18.73
CA ASP A 444 -17.51 -18.90 20.18
C ASP A 444 -16.14 -18.35 20.61
N PRO A 445 -16.07 -17.27 21.41
CA PRO A 445 -14.80 -16.64 21.79
C PRO A 445 -13.84 -17.53 22.57
N SER A 446 -14.34 -18.59 23.21
CA SER A 446 -13.49 -19.52 23.94
C SER A 446 -12.71 -20.44 22.99
N GLY A 447 -13.19 -20.65 21.76
CA GLY A 447 -12.61 -21.62 20.82
C GLY A 447 -12.83 -23.08 21.25
N ALA A 448 -13.77 -23.34 22.16
CA ALA A 448 -14.02 -24.67 22.74
C ALA A 448 -15.33 -25.31 22.27
N LEU A 449 -16.31 -24.50 21.85
CA LEU A 449 -17.62 -24.99 21.42
C LEU A 449 -17.83 -24.77 19.92
N PRO A 450 -18.44 -25.74 19.21
CA PRO A 450 -18.83 -25.55 17.83
C PRO A 450 -19.96 -24.52 17.75
N ASN A 451 -19.66 -23.36 17.17
CA ASN A 451 -20.60 -22.29 16.90
C ASN A 451 -20.31 -21.69 15.52
N ASN A 452 -20.69 -22.41 14.48
CA ASN A 452 -20.57 -21.99 13.09
C ASN A 452 -21.80 -22.48 12.30
N PRO A 453 -22.99 -21.95 12.58
CA PRO A 453 -24.24 -22.47 12.03
C PRO A 453 -24.32 -22.32 10.51
N SER A 454 -23.62 -21.34 9.94
CA SER A 454 -23.58 -21.09 8.50
C SER A 454 -22.52 -21.92 7.76
N ASN A 455 -21.71 -22.70 8.49
CA ASN A 455 -20.64 -23.53 7.92
C ASN A 455 -19.71 -22.74 6.98
N LEU A 456 -19.26 -21.56 7.43
CA LEU A 456 -18.35 -20.68 6.69
C LEU A 456 -16.95 -20.68 7.31
N TYR A 457 -15.97 -20.09 6.63
CA TYR A 457 -14.63 -19.87 7.14
C TYR A 457 -14.28 -18.37 6.99
N PRO A 458 -13.24 -17.87 7.68
CA PRO A 458 -12.86 -16.47 7.59
C PRO A 458 -12.39 -16.14 6.18
N SER A 459 -13.09 -15.23 5.52
CA SER A 459 -12.81 -14.86 4.12
C SER A 459 -13.23 -13.44 3.76
N LEU A 460 -13.90 -12.72 4.67
CA LEU A 460 -14.33 -11.36 4.43
C LEU A 460 -13.24 -10.37 4.87
N ASN A 461 -13.08 -9.28 4.14
CA ASN A 461 -12.13 -8.22 4.47
C ASN A 461 -12.39 -7.58 5.85
N SER A 462 -13.61 -7.72 6.39
CA SER A 462 -14.01 -7.23 7.71
C SER A 462 -13.88 -8.28 8.83
N ASP A 463 -13.52 -9.52 8.49
CA ASP A 463 -13.35 -10.58 9.48
C ASP A 463 -12.12 -10.32 10.35
N LYS A 464 -12.24 -10.67 11.63
CA LYS A 464 -11.13 -10.79 12.56
C LYS A 464 -10.91 -12.26 12.86
N VAL A 465 -9.67 -12.70 12.86
CA VAL A 465 -9.31 -14.10 13.05
C VAL A 465 -8.42 -14.24 14.26
N VAL A 466 -8.74 -15.19 15.13
CA VAL A 466 -7.95 -15.54 16.31
C VAL A 466 -7.59 -17.02 16.27
N ILE A 467 -6.32 -17.30 15.98
CA ILE A 467 -5.75 -18.64 16.06
C ILE A 467 -5.34 -18.88 17.50
N LYS A 468 -6.17 -19.63 18.23
CA LYS A 468 -5.99 -19.94 19.64
C LYS A 468 -4.74 -20.76 19.92
N ASP A 469 -4.23 -20.63 21.13
CA ASP A 469 -3.13 -21.45 21.62
C ASP A 469 -3.42 -22.96 21.48
N GLY A 470 -2.36 -23.74 21.26
CA GLY A 470 -2.44 -25.18 20.99
C GLY A 470 -3.03 -25.58 19.63
N ARG A 471 -3.41 -24.62 18.78
CA ARG A 471 -3.95 -24.88 17.43
C ARG A 471 -2.92 -24.61 16.34
N THR A 472 -3.00 -25.36 15.25
CA THR A 472 -2.22 -25.15 14.03
C THR A 472 -3.15 -25.05 12.83
N ILE A 473 -3.13 -23.90 12.16
CA ILE A 473 -3.88 -23.67 10.93
C ILE A 473 -2.93 -23.68 9.75
N VAL A 474 -3.26 -24.45 8.72
CA VAL A 474 -2.50 -24.50 7.46
C VAL A 474 -3.23 -23.64 6.44
N MET A 475 -2.55 -22.63 5.92
CA MET A 475 -3.04 -21.77 4.85
C MET A 475 -2.92 -22.49 3.51
N ASN A 476 -3.98 -23.20 3.13
CA ASN A 476 -4.06 -24.02 1.93
C ASN A 476 -4.69 -23.30 0.72
N ILE A 477 -4.96 -22.00 0.86
CA ILE A 477 -5.54 -21.14 -0.19
C ILE A 477 -4.74 -19.83 -0.29
N ASN A 478 -4.79 -19.18 -1.45
CA ASN A 478 -4.13 -17.89 -1.70
C ASN A 478 -5.12 -16.73 -1.54
N ASN A 479 -4.59 -15.51 -1.43
CA ASN A 479 -5.36 -14.27 -1.49
C ASN A 479 -6.46 -14.14 -0.42
N VAL A 480 -6.23 -14.64 0.80
CA VAL A 480 -7.11 -14.37 1.94
C VAL A 480 -6.91 -12.92 2.37
N ASN A 481 -8.02 -12.21 2.50
CA ASN A 481 -8.07 -10.82 2.94
C ASN A 481 -9.00 -10.73 4.15
N CYS A 482 -8.46 -10.33 5.31
CA CYS A 482 -9.24 -10.10 6.53
C CYS A 482 -8.75 -8.83 7.24
N ASP A 483 -9.54 -8.27 8.16
CA ASP A 483 -9.16 -7.04 8.88
C ASP A 483 -8.03 -7.32 9.88
N GLN A 484 -8.14 -8.43 10.61
CA GLN A 484 -7.18 -8.77 11.64
C GLN A 484 -6.86 -10.26 11.66
N LEU A 485 -5.59 -10.57 11.84
CA LEU A 485 -5.10 -11.88 12.21
C LEU A 485 -4.39 -11.79 13.57
N THR A 486 -4.91 -12.48 14.57
CA THR A 486 -4.27 -12.69 15.88
C THR A 486 -3.79 -14.13 15.96
N VAL A 487 -2.48 -14.35 16.09
CA VAL A 487 -1.89 -15.68 16.23
C VAL A 487 -1.42 -15.87 17.67
N GLU A 488 -2.16 -16.66 18.45
CA GLU A 488 -1.75 -17.15 19.78
C GLU A 488 -1.13 -18.56 19.65
N GLY A 489 -1.65 -19.38 18.73
CA GLY A 489 -1.13 -20.70 18.38
C GLY A 489 -0.13 -20.66 17.21
N ARG A 490 -0.44 -21.40 16.14
CA ARG A 490 0.44 -21.55 14.96
C ARG A 490 -0.31 -21.33 13.64
N LEU A 491 0.22 -20.47 12.78
CA LEU A 491 -0.23 -20.32 11.39
C LEU A 491 0.87 -20.81 10.45
N ASP A 492 0.62 -21.87 9.70
CA ASP A 492 1.51 -22.37 8.66
C ASP A 492 1.09 -21.85 7.30
N LEU A 493 1.88 -20.95 6.73
CA LEU A 493 1.59 -20.37 5.42
C LEU A 493 1.97 -21.30 4.27
N ALA A 494 2.73 -22.35 4.53
CA ALA A 494 3.32 -23.21 3.51
C ALA A 494 3.89 -22.36 2.35
N ASN A 495 3.47 -22.63 1.12
CA ASN A 495 3.82 -21.86 -0.08
C ASN A 495 2.71 -20.90 -0.53
N SER A 496 1.68 -20.66 0.28
CA SER A 496 0.58 -19.78 -0.09
C SER A 496 1.02 -18.33 -0.23
N THR A 497 0.40 -17.57 -1.13
CA THR A 497 0.78 -16.18 -1.44
C THR A 497 -0.42 -15.25 -1.46
N GLY A 498 -0.16 -13.95 -1.34
CA GLY A 498 -1.20 -12.90 -1.45
C GLY A 498 -2.03 -12.72 -0.17
N GLN A 499 -1.60 -13.29 0.96
CA GLN A 499 -2.30 -13.10 2.22
C GLN A 499 -2.15 -11.66 2.70
N ASN A 500 -3.27 -11.02 3.00
CA ASN A 500 -3.33 -9.64 3.45
C ASN A 500 -4.21 -9.53 4.69
N PHE A 501 -3.64 -8.99 5.75
CA PHE A 501 -4.35 -8.68 6.98
C PHE A 501 -4.05 -7.23 7.35
N THR A 502 -5.06 -6.38 7.52
CA THR A 502 -4.80 -4.96 7.90
C THR A 502 -3.91 -4.89 9.14
N SER A 503 -4.17 -5.76 10.13
CA SER A 503 -3.33 -5.93 11.31
C SER A 503 -2.98 -7.40 11.59
N ILE A 504 -1.71 -7.65 11.92
CA ILE A 504 -1.18 -8.95 12.35
C ILE A 504 -0.72 -8.81 13.81
N ARG A 505 -1.30 -9.63 14.69
CA ARG A 505 -1.21 -9.55 16.15
C ARG A 505 -0.92 -10.91 16.76
N GLY A 506 -0.67 -10.92 18.06
CA GLY A 506 -0.43 -12.11 18.86
C GLY A 506 1.04 -12.39 19.18
N ASN A 507 1.28 -13.47 19.91
CA ASN A 507 2.57 -13.89 20.45
C ASN A 507 2.96 -15.32 19.99
N GLY A 508 2.15 -15.92 19.13
CA GLY A 508 2.34 -17.27 18.59
C GLY A 508 3.38 -17.35 17.48
N ILE A 509 3.23 -18.37 16.63
CA ILE A 509 4.23 -18.73 15.61
C ILE A 509 3.63 -18.67 14.21
N ILE A 510 4.26 -17.93 13.30
CA ILE A 510 3.97 -17.97 11.87
C ILE A 510 5.07 -18.80 11.19
N LEU A 511 4.69 -19.89 10.54
CA LEU A 511 5.59 -20.76 9.77
C LEU A 511 5.53 -20.41 8.29
N ILE A 512 6.69 -20.40 7.63
CA ILE A 512 6.82 -20.08 6.21
C ILE A 512 7.69 -21.09 5.47
N ALA A 513 7.15 -21.64 4.38
CA ALA A 513 7.86 -22.50 3.43
C ALA A 513 8.37 -21.72 2.19
N GLY A 514 8.09 -20.42 2.10
CA GLY A 514 8.63 -19.51 1.09
C GLY A 514 9.18 -18.23 1.69
N ASP A 515 9.24 -17.17 0.88
CA ASP A 515 9.47 -15.78 1.28
C ASP A 515 8.15 -15.00 1.25
N ASN A 516 7.16 -15.53 1.98
CA ASN A 516 5.72 -15.25 1.82
C ASN A 516 5.05 -14.79 3.12
N PHE A 517 5.77 -14.01 3.94
CA PHE A 517 5.16 -13.41 5.13
C PHE A 517 3.96 -12.53 4.73
N PRO A 518 2.82 -12.54 5.46
CA PRO A 518 1.62 -11.84 5.05
C PRO A 518 1.83 -10.31 5.04
N THR A 519 1.12 -9.63 4.13
CA THR A 519 1.10 -8.16 4.12
C THR A 519 0.21 -7.66 5.24
N GLY A 520 0.65 -6.61 5.95
CA GLY A 520 -0.11 -6.04 7.07
C GLY A 520 0.76 -5.28 8.06
N ASP A 521 0.13 -4.57 9.00
CA ASP A 521 0.82 -4.07 10.18
C ASP A 521 1.19 -5.25 11.10
N ALA A 522 2.46 -5.64 11.11
CA ALA A 522 3.01 -6.74 11.90
C ALA A 522 3.69 -6.31 13.21
N THR A 523 3.30 -5.17 13.81
CA THR A 523 3.87 -4.62 15.05
C THR A 523 4.12 -5.64 16.18
N HIS A 524 3.23 -6.61 16.40
CA HIS A 524 3.41 -7.67 17.40
C HIS A 524 4.52 -8.68 17.08
N PHE A 525 4.84 -8.86 15.80
CA PHE A 525 5.90 -9.74 15.30
C PHE A 525 7.22 -9.01 15.07
N ILE A 526 7.31 -7.71 15.38
CA ILE A 526 8.54 -6.91 15.19
C ILE A 526 8.94 -6.10 16.43
N SER A 527 8.01 -5.69 17.29
CA SER A 527 8.26 -4.75 18.39
C SER A 527 8.24 -5.42 19.76
N LYS A 528 9.17 -5.01 20.63
CA LYS A 528 9.24 -5.42 22.03
C LYS A 528 8.01 -4.94 22.82
N GLY A 529 7.49 -5.76 23.73
CA GLY A 529 6.39 -5.40 24.65
C GLY A 529 5.00 -5.33 24.01
N GLN A 530 4.82 -5.83 22.78
CA GLN A 530 3.52 -5.87 22.11
C GLN A 530 2.99 -7.31 22.03
N GLY A 531 3.69 -8.17 21.31
CA GLY A 531 3.36 -9.60 21.18
C GLY A 531 4.59 -10.48 21.27
N GLU A 532 5.70 -10.02 20.69
CA GLU A 532 6.97 -10.77 20.67
C GLU A 532 6.83 -12.10 19.93
N GLY A 533 5.97 -12.13 18.90
CA GLY A 533 5.69 -13.30 18.07
C GLY A 533 6.92 -13.84 17.35
N THR A 534 6.84 -15.12 16.95
CA THR A 534 7.95 -15.84 16.32
C THR A 534 7.64 -16.16 14.85
N VAL A 535 8.65 -16.00 13.99
CA VAL A 535 8.62 -16.48 12.61
C VAL A 535 9.55 -17.68 12.46
N GLU A 536 9.05 -18.78 11.90
CA GLU A 536 9.80 -20.02 11.67
C GLU A 536 9.91 -20.34 10.17
N TYR A 537 11.14 -20.31 9.64
CA TYR A 537 11.43 -20.85 8.31
C TYR A 537 11.63 -22.36 8.38
N TYR A 538 10.87 -23.11 7.59
CA TYR A 538 10.96 -24.58 7.49
C TYR A 538 10.87 -25.05 6.05
N GLY A 539 11.25 -26.30 5.76
CA GLY A 539 11.20 -26.91 4.43
C GLY A 539 12.59 -27.00 3.78
N THR A 540 12.65 -27.12 2.46
CA THR A 540 13.92 -27.28 1.71
C THR A 540 14.65 -25.95 1.48
N SER A 541 15.86 -26.04 0.93
CA SER A 541 16.70 -24.91 0.53
C SER A 541 15.95 -23.80 -0.20
N ARG A 542 16.25 -22.53 0.14
CA ARG A 542 15.65 -21.34 -0.49
C ARG A 542 16.46 -20.07 -0.28
N THR A 543 15.99 -19.00 -0.90
CA THR A 543 16.55 -17.65 -0.80
C THR A 543 15.53 -16.69 -0.21
N ILE A 544 15.97 -15.82 0.71
CA ILE A 544 15.21 -14.67 1.20
C ILE A 544 15.59 -13.47 0.34
N ALA A 545 14.63 -12.99 -0.46
CA ALA A 545 14.80 -11.96 -1.47
C ALA A 545 14.26 -10.59 -1.05
N THR A 546 13.53 -10.50 0.05
CA THR A 546 13.05 -9.25 0.63
C THR A 546 13.71 -8.94 1.97
N THR A 547 13.83 -7.64 2.29
CA THR A 547 14.30 -7.21 3.61
C THR A 547 13.22 -7.50 4.64
N HIS A 548 13.60 -8.18 5.73
CA HIS A 548 12.67 -8.52 6.80
C HIS A 548 13.16 -8.04 8.16
N THR A 549 12.19 -7.59 8.95
CA THR A 549 12.34 -7.39 10.39
C THR A 549 11.36 -8.33 11.08
N PHE A 550 11.87 -9.12 12.00
CA PHE A 550 11.09 -9.98 12.89
C PHE A 550 11.51 -9.71 14.34
N PHE A 551 10.67 -10.11 15.28
CA PHE A 551 11.02 -10.12 16.68
C PHE A 551 11.84 -11.37 16.95
N ASN A 552 11.20 -12.53 16.99
CA ASN A 552 11.88 -13.82 17.13
C ASN A 552 11.98 -14.54 15.78
N LEU A 553 13.17 -15.03 15.44
CA LEU A 553 13.44 -15.76 14.20
C LEU A 553 13.95 -17.17 14.48
N LYS A 554 13.29 -18.16 13.89
CA LYS A 554 13.64 -19.57 13.98
C LYS A 554 13.88 -20.17 12.59
N VAL A 555 14.86 -21.06 12.47
CA VAL A 555 15.15 -21.81 11.24
C VAL A 555 15.22 -23.29 11.55
N ASN A 556 14.36 -24.06 10.88
CA ASN A 556 14.22 -25.50 11.09
C ASN A 556 13.90 -26.17 9.75
N LEU A 557 14.92 -26.26 8.88
CA LEU A 557 14.79 -26.81 7.53
C LEU A 557 14.58 -28.33 7.57
N THR A 558 14.28 -28.93 6.42
CA THR A 558 14.06 -30.38 6.30
C THR A 558 15.34 -31.16 6.61
N ASN A 559 16.45 -30.80 5.96
CA ASN A 559 17.75 -31.46 6.12
C ASN A 559 18.80 -30.50 6.70
N ALA A 560 19.83 -31.06 7.35
CA ALA A 560 20.96 -30.28 7.86
C ALA A 560 21.79 -29.59 6.75
N THR A 561 21.73 -30.12 5.52
CA THR A 561 22.40 -29.57 4.33
C THR A 561 21.59 -28.53 3.59
N ASP A 562 20.29 -28.39 3.90
CA ASP A 562 19.46 -27.37 3.26
C ASP A 562 19.93 -25.98 3.67
N THR A 563 19.87 -25.02 2.75
CA THR A 563 20.34 -23.65 2.98
C THR A 563 19.20 -22.64 2.96
N LEU A 564 19.16 -21.75 3.95
CA LEU A 564 18.40 -20.51 3.91
C LEU A 564 19.38 -19.38 3.53
N THR A 565 19.36 -18.99 2.26
CA THR A 565 20.32 -18.02 1.69
C THR A 565 19.78 -16.60 1.77
N LEU A 566 20.54 -15.68 2.35
CA LEU A 566 20.20 -14.26 2.40
C LEU A 566 20.79 -13.52 1.21
N ILE A 567 19.94 -12.78 0.50
CA ILE A 567 20.37 -11.76 -0.49
C ILE A 567 19.88 -10.34 -0.12
N LYS A 568 19.25 -10.20 1.05
CA LYS A 568 18.82 -8.95 1.69
C LYS A 568 19.13 -8.97 3.18
N ASP A 569 19.10 -7.79 3.78
CA ASP A 569 19.29 -7.60 5.22
C ASP A 569 18.17 -8.26 6.02
N ILE A 570 18.50 -8.71 7.22
CA ILE A 570 17.55 -9.29 8.15
C ILE A 570 17.79 -8.80 9.58
N THR A 571 16.71 -8.47 10.27
CA THR A 571 16.74 -8.03 11.67
C THR A 571 15.85 -8.93 12.53
N ALA A 572 16.40 -9.41 13.64
CA ALA A 572 15.69 -10.09 14.71
C ALA A 572 15.79 -9.24 16.00
N ASN A 573 14.69 -8.61 16.41
CA ASN A 573 14.65 -7.75 17.60
C ASN A 573 14.59 -8.53 18.93
N GLY A 574 14.38 -9.83 18.86
CA GLY A 574 14.49 -10.81 19.93
C GLY A 574 15.64 -11.78 19.63
N TYR A 575 15.36 -13.08 19.50
CA TYR A 575 16.38 -14.11 19.28
C TYR A 575 16.48 -14.60 17.83
N LEU A 576 17.63 -15.22 17.51
CA LEU A 576 17.82 -16.08 16.34
C LEU A 576 18.11 -17.53 16.80
N ASN A 577 17.25 -18.47 16.45
CA ASN A 577 17.38 -19.88 16.81
C ASN A 577 17.49 -20.78 15.56
N LEU A 578 18.66 -21.35 15.32
CA LEU A 578 18.92 -22.28 14.23
C LEU A 578 18.86 -23.72 14.77
N GLN A 579 17.77 -24.43 14.45
CA GLN A 579 17.54 -25.81 14.87
C GLN A 579 18.07 -26.82 13.85
N LYS A 580 17.84 -26.57 12.56
CA LYS A 580 18.32 -27.43 11.47
C LYS A 580 18.54 -26.63 10.18
N GLY A 581 19.59 -26.99 9.45
CA GLY A 581 19.96 -26.38 8.17
C GLY A 581 21.01 -25.27 8.30
N ILE A 582 21.43 -24.72 7.17
CA ILE A 582 22.51 -23.74 7.06
C ILE A 582 21.92 -22.35 6.80
N PHE A 583 22.14 -21.43 7.72
CA PHE A 583 21.86 -20.00 7.53
C PHE A 583 23.01 -19.37 6.75
N LYS A 584 22.80 -19.13 5.45
CA LYS A 584 23.86 -18.70 4.54
C LYS A 584 23.73 -17.22 4.22
N ILE A 585 24.73 -16.43 4.61
CA ILE A 585 24.82 -15.00 4.27
C ILE A 585 25.46 -14.91 2.89
N ASN A 586 24.82 -14.26 1.91
CA ASN A 586 25.29 -14.12 0.52
C ASN A 586 25.11 -15.38 -0.36
N ASP A 587 24.72 -15.18 -1.62
CA ASP A 587 24.44 -16.22 -2.62
C ASP A 587 25.65 -16.67 -3.45
N ASN A 588 26.84 -16.20 -3.09
CA ASN A 588 28.13 -16.29 -3.80
C ASN A 588 28.38 -15.21 -4.84
N ALA A 589 27.39 -14.43 -5.27
CA ALA A 589 27.53 -13.46 -6.34
C ALA A 589 27.48 -12.02 -5.83
N LEU A 590 26.67 -11.75 -4.80
CA LEU A 590 26.47 -10.38 -4.30
C LEU A 590 27.77 -9.73 -3.83
N THR A 591 28.02 -8.49 -4.27
CA THR A 591 29.10 -7.63 -3.77
C THR A 591 28.61 -6.59 -2.75
N THR A 592 27.29 -6.51 -2.55
CA THR A 592 26.68 -5.64 -1.53
C THR A 592 26.83 -6.27 -0.15
N ILE A 593 27.17 -5.43 0.81
CA ILE A 593 27.26 -5.82 2.22
C ILE A 593 25.85 -6.10 2.75
N LEU A 594 25.74 -7.21 3.47
CA LEU A 594 24.49 -7.65 4.09
C LEU A 594 24.62 -7.53 5.60
N ASN A 595 23.55 -7.10 6.24
CA ASN A 595 23.47 -6.93 7.68
C ASN A 595 22.52 -7.96 8.28
N VAL A 596 23.05 -8.75 9.21
CA VAL A 596 22.28 -9.57 10.13
C VAL A 596 22.35 -8.91 11.50
N MET A 597 21.21 -8.44 12.00
CA MET A 597 21.11 -7.84 13.33
C MET A 597 20.27 -8.72 14.25
N VAL A 598 20.83 -9.14 15.39
CA VAL A 598 20.10 -9.88 16.41
C VAL A 598 20.25 -9.13 17.74
N ALA A 599 19.17 -8.56 18.25
CA ALA A 599 19.20 -7.75 19.47
C ALA A 599 19.29 -8.61 20.75
N GLY A 600 18.87 -9.87 20.70
CA GLY A 600 18.94 -10.85 21.78
C GLY A 600 19.91 -11.98 21.50
N ASP A 601 19.52 -13.19 21.91
CA ASP A 601 20.37 -14.37 21.89
C ASP A 601 20.41 -15.05 20.51
N VAL A 602 21.55 -15.66 20.20
CA VAL A 602 21.76 -16.48 19.00
C VAL A 602 22.12 -17.89 19.42
N THR A 603 21.35 -18.88 18.96
CA THR A 603 21.56 -20.29 19.31
C THR A 603 21.60 -21.16 18.07
N ILE A 604 22.60 -22.03 17.97
CA ILE A 604 22.82 -22.96 16.86
C ILE A 604 22.88 -24.38 17.42
N SER A 605 21.99 -25.24 16.93
CA SER A 605 21.93 -26.66 17.27
C SER A 605 22.96 -27.48 16.47
N ASN A 606 23.23 -28.71 16.90
CA ASN A 606 24.21 -29.60 16.26
C ASN A 606 23.89 -30.03 14.82
N THR A 607 22.64 -29.86 14.37
CA THR A 607 22.21 -30.11 12.98
C THR A 607 22.02 -28.83 12.16
N ALA A 608 22.50 -27.70 12.70
CA ALA A 608 22.44 -26.39 12.05
C ALA A 608 23.83 -25.78 11.88
N GLY A 609 23.90 -24.73 11.05
CA GLY A 609 25.14 -24.00 10.85
C GLY A 609 24.95 -22.62 10.26
N ILE A 610 26.03 -21.86 10.21
CA ILE A 610 26.12 -20.57 9.52
C ILE A 610 27.26 -20.65 8.50
N ALA A 611 27.02 -20.13 7.30
CA ALA A 611 28.03 -20.03 6.26
C ALA A 611 27.96 -18.66 5.57
N VAL A 612 29.05 -18.28 4.90
CA VAL A 612 29.10 -17.10 4.04
C VAL A 612 29.33 -17.50 2.58
N GLY A 613 28.61 -16.88 1.65
CA GLY A 613 28.83 -17.00 0.22
C GLY A 613 30.14 -16.38 -0.22
N ARG A 614 30.57 -16.69 -1.44
CA ARG A 614 31.85 -16.22 -2.02
C ARG A 614 31.86 -14.79 -2.55
N GLY A 615 30.75 -14.06 -2.47
CA GLY A 615 30.63 -12.71 -3.01
C GLY A 615 31.64 -11.74 -2.36
N ASN A 616 32.34 -10.96 -3.18
CA ASN A 616 33.41 -10.09 -2.71
C ASN A 616 32.87 -8.69 -2.33
N THR A 617 32.90 -8.35 -1.06
CA THR A 617 32.40 -7.08 -0.53
C THR A 617 33.47 -6.01 -0.32
N ILE A 618 34.76 -6.35 -0.43
CA ILE A 618 35.85 -5.42 -0.08
C ILE A 618 36.07 -4.32 -1.13
N GLY A 619 35.43 -4.42 -2.30
CA GLY A 619 35.58 -3.47 -3.39
C GLY A 619 37.03 -3.34 -3.85
N THR A 620 37.57 -2.13 -3.80
CA THR A 620 38.96 -1.81 -4.22
C THR A 620 39.98 -1.87 -3.08
N TYR A 621 39.56 -2.21 -1.86
CA TYR A 621 40.45 -2.23 -0.71
C TYR A 621 41.37 -3.46 -0.72
N ALA A 622 42.63 -3.26 -0.31
CA ALA A 622 43.65 -4.31 -0.32
C ALA A 622 44.72 -4.06 0.75
N ILE A 623 45.41 -5.14 1.15
CA ILE A 623 46.60 -5.10 2.00
C ILE A 623 47.74 -5.82 1.24
N PRO A 624 48.93 -5.20 1.09
CA PRO A 624 49.16 -3.77 1.20
C PRO A 624 48.44 -3.02 0.06
N GLY A 625 47.93 -1.82 0.32
CA GLY A 625 47.24 -1.06 -0.72
C GLY A 625 46.30 -0.01 -0.16
N THR A 626 45.21 0.24 -0.91
CA THR A 626 44.18 1.18 -0.50
C THR A 626 43.43 0.63 0.71
N MET A 627 43.49 1.38 1.81
CA MET A 627 42.78 1.04 3.05
C MET A 627 41.42 1.75 3.12
N PRO A 628 40.43 1.17 3.83
CA PRO A 628 39.23 1.90 4.22
C PRO A 628 39.58 3.11 5.09
N GLY A 629 38.72 4.12 5.07
CA GLY A 629 38.83 5.28 5.97
C GLY A 629 38.74 4.88 7.44
N ALA A 630 39.16 5.77 8.34
CA ALA A 630 39.09 5.54 9.78
C ALA A 630 37.66 5.21 10.24
N GLY A 631 37.50 4.16 11.05
CA GLY A 631 36.22 3.65 11.54
C GLY A 631 35.50 2.69 10.57
N LEU A 632 36.05 2.44 9.38
CA LEU A 632 35.41 1.63 8.34
C LEU A 632 36.12 0.29 8.08
N TYR A 633 37.24 -0.02 8.77
CA TYR A 633 38.06 -1.19 8.46
C TYR A 633 37.25 -2.50 8.48
N HIS A 634 36.40 -2.67 9.48
CA HIS A 634 35.57 -3.86 9.62
C HIS A 634 34.21 -3.77 8.90
N SER A 635 33.87 -2.59 8.38
CA SER A 635 32.58 -2.29 7.73
C SER A 635 32.56 -2.63 6.25
N ILE A 636 33.63 -3.22 5.70
CA ILE A 636 33.75 -3.65 4.30
C ILE A 636 33.35 -5.12 4.05
N PHE A 637 33.00 -5.83 5.12
CA PHE A 637 32.56 -7.22 5.09
C PHE A 637 31.06 -7.30 5.39
N HIS A 638 30.43 -8.46 5.21
CA HIS A 638 29.09 -8.69 5.76
C HIS A 638 29.10 -8.48 7.27
N GLN A 639 27.99 -8.05 7.86
CA GLN A 639 27.90 -7.72 9.28
C GLN A 639 26.98 -8.71 10.01
N PHE A 640 27.42 -9.19 11.17
CA PHE A 640 26.61 -10.01 12.07
C PHE A 640 26.68 -9.45 13.49
N ASN A 641 25.65 -8.73 13.91
CA ASN A 641 25.60 -8.02 15.19
C ASN A 641 24.75 -8.80 16.20
N ILE A 642 25.28 -8.97 17.42
CA ILE A 642 24.68 -9.79 18.48
C ILE A 642 24.56 -8.95 19.76
N GLY A 643 23.34 -8.78 20.24
CA GLY A 643 23.08 -8.08 21.50
C GLY A 643 23.24 -8.95 22.75
N GLY A 644 22.80 -10.21 22.68
CA GLY A 644 22.76 -11.16 23.80
C GLY A 644 23.83 -12.25 23.78
N ASN A 645 23.47 -13.42 24.30
CA ASN A 645 24.32 -14.61 24.38
C ASN A 645 24.46 -15.31 23.01
N PHE A 646 25.54 -16.06 22.82
CA PHE A 646 25.80 -16.81 21.61
C PHE A 646 26.14 -18.28 21.94
N THR A 647 25.31 -19.22 21.53
CA THR A 647 25.57 -20.65 21.79
C THR A 647 25.69 -21.40 20.47
N ASN A 648 26.82 -22.06 20.24
CA ASN A 648 27.06 -22.87 19.05
C ASN A 648 27.34 -24.33 19.40
N ASN A 649 26.45 -25.23 18.99
CA ASN A 649 26.66 -26.68 19.01
C ASN A 649 26.86 -27.26 17.60
N GLY A 650 26.75 -26.44 16.55
CA GLY A 650 26.78 -26.82 15.14
C GLY A 650 28.10 -26.45 14.46
N THR A 651 28.03 -26.05 13.18
CA THR A 651 29.21 -25.61 12.41
C THR A 651 29.00 -24.21 11.85
N ILE A 652 29.90 -23.30 12.18
CA ILE A 652 29.85 -21.89 11.78
C ILE A 652 31.13 -21.51 11.06
N ARG A 653 30.99 -20.99 9.83
CA ARG A 653 32.08 -20.39 9.07
C ARG A 653 31.71 -19.00 8.57
N PHE A 654 32.27 -17.98 9.21
CA PHE A 654 32.19 -16.57 8.78
C PHE A 654 33.26 -16.19 7.74
N THR A 655 33.93 -17.18 7.14
CA THR A 655 34.93 -17.01 6.09
C THR A 655 34.96 -18.24 5.19
N ASN A 656 35.35 -18.05 3.93
CA ASN A 656 35.69 -19.16 3.02
C ASN A 656 37.20 -19.47 2.98
N GLN A 657 38.02 -18.80 3.78
CA GLN A 657 39.45 -19.09 3.86
C GLN A 657 39.71 -20.49 4.43
N ALA A 658 40.66 -21.19 3.82
CA ALA A 658 41.11 -22.50 4.30
C ALA A 658 42.16 -22.36 5.41
N ASN A 659 43.03 -21.37 5.30
CA ASN A 659 44.14 -21.09 6.22
C ASN A 659 44.11 -19.63 6.69
N TYR A 660 44.84 -19.33 7.76
CA TYR A 660 45.07 -17.96 8.22
C TYR A 660 45.83 -17.15 7.16
N VAL A 661 45.37 -15.93 6.90
CA VAL A 661 46.04 -14.99 5.99
C VAL A 661 46.14 -13.64 6.70
N PHE A 662 47.30 -13.36 7.29
CA PHE A 662 47.47 -12.18 8.16
C PHE A 662 47.75 -10.88 7.39
N ASP A 663 48.13 -10.97 6.12
CA ASP A 663 48.60 -9.87 5.27
C ASP A 663 47.68 -9.51 4.10
N ALA A 664 46.50 -10.10 4.00
CA ALA A 664 45.53 -9.79 2.95
C ALA A 664 44.08 -9.87 3.44
N PHE A 665 43.20 -9.06 2.82
CA PHE A 665 41.75 -9.21 3.00
C PHE A 665 41.23 -10.45 2.27
N SER A 666 40.20 -11.10 2.82
CA SER A 666 39.47 -12.16 2.12
C SER A 666 38.74 -11.60 0.90
N THR A 667 38.99 -12.18 -0.27
CA THR A 667 38.27 -11.90 -1.52
C THR A 667 37.16 -12.92 -1.81
N THR A 668 37.00 -13.93 -0.95
CA THR A 668 36.05 -15.04 -1.12
C THR A 668 34.88 -14.95 -0.15
N GLY A 669 34.48 -13.74 0.26
CA GLY A 669 33.44 -13.53 1.26
C GLY A 669 33.92 -13.73 2.69
N ALA A 670 33.47 -12.84 3.57
CA ALA A 670 33.77 -12.84 4.99
C ALA A 670 32.73 -12.02 5.76
N VAL A 671 32.65 -12.26 7.07
CA VAL A 671 31.72 -11.59 7.98
C VAL A 671 32.46 -11.00 9.18
N THR A 672 32.17 -9.75 9.50
CA THR A 672 32.51 -9.12 10.77
C THR A 672 31.43 -9.44 11.79
N VAL A 673 31.81 -10.16 12.85
CA VAL A 673 30.93 -10.43 13.99
C VAL A 673 31.16 -9.39 15.06
N ARG A 674 30.10 -8.77 15.55
CA ARG A 674 30.16 -7.74 16.60
C ARG A 674 29.20 -8.07 17.73
N PHE A 675 29.71 -8.08 18.96
CA PHE A 675 28.88 -8.16 20.16
C PHE A 675 28.63 -6.75 20.69
N THR A 676 27.36 -6.31 20.71
CA THR A 676 26.94 -4.91 20.98
C THR A 676 26.04 -4.78 22.20
N GLY A 677 26.04 -3.64 22.87
CA GLY A 677 25.05 -3.31 23.92
C GLY A 677 25.63 -3.26 25.33
N ALA A 678 24.87 -2.70 26.26
CA ALA A 678 25.32 -2.41 27.63
C ALA A 678 24.90 -3.51 28.61
N SER A 679 25.30 -4.75 28.34
CA SER A 679 25.05 -5.91 29.21
C SER A 679 26.12 -6.98 29.01
N ASN A 680 26.34 -7.79 30.04
CA ASN A 680 27.19 -8.97 29.92
C ASN A 680 26.59 -9.99 28.94
N ALA A 681 27.45 -10.74 28.27
CA ALA A 681 27.07 -11.81 27.35
C ALA A 681 28.03 -12.99 27.47
N LEU A 682 27.52 -14.20 27.27
CA LEU A 682 28.29 -15.44 27.19
C LEU A 682 28.21 -16.01 25.78
N ALA A 683 29.37 -16.31 25.20
CA ALA A 683 29.53 -17.07 23.97
C ALA A 683 30.06 -18.47 24.29
N THR A 684 29.20 -19.49 24.19
CA THR A 684 29.54 -20.90 24.41
C THR A 684 29.77 -21.59 23.07
N LEU A 685 30.99 -22.09 22.84
CA LEU A 685 31.43 -22.67 21.57
C LEU A 685 31.74 -24.15 21.71
N ASP A 686 30.72 -24.97 21.49
CA ASP A 686 30.78 -26.44 21.52
C ASP A 686 30.96 -27.08 20.15
N GLY A 687 30.71 -26.32 19.08
CA GLY A 687 31.04 -26.68 17.70
C GLY A 687 32.02 -25.72 17.04
N ILE A 688 32.43 -26.06 15.81
CA ILE A 688 33.37 -25.25 15.02
C ILE A 688 32.80 -23.84 14.83
N THR A 689 33.58 -22.83 15.22
CA THR A 689 33.25 -21.41 15.02
C THR A 689 34.45 -20.67 14.45
N ASP A 690 34.41 -20.45 13.14
CA ASP A 690 35.44 -19.68 12.43
C ASP A 690 34.98 -18.24 12.28
N PHE A 691 35.60 -17.34 13.03
CA PHE A 691 35.47 -15.91 12.87
C PHE A 691 36.44 -15.40 11.81
N TYR A 692 35.98 -14.46 10.97
CA TYR A 692 36.91 -13.64 10.19
C TYR A 692 37.36 -12.45 11.02
N ASN A 693 36.44 -11.53 11.34
CA ASN A 693 36.67 -10.48 12.31
C ASN A 693 35.75 -10.66 13.53
N LEU A 694 36.26 -10.35 14.71
CA LEU A 694 35.53 -10.32 15.97
C LEU A 694 35.69 -8.96 16.63
N ILE A 695 34.57 -8.30 16.92
CA ILE A 695 34.51 -7.01 17.60
C ILE A 695 33.72 -7.14 18.90
N VAL A 696 34.29 -6.63 19.98
CA VAL A 696 33.60 -6.44 21.26
C VAL A 696 33.29 -4.96 21.43
N ASP A 697 32.01 -4.61 21.46
CA ASP A 697 31.52 -3.23 21.61
C ASP A 697 30.42 -3.20 22.69
N LYS A 698 30.82 -3.52 23.93
CA LYS A 698 29.92 -3.71 25.06
C LYS A 698 29.96 -2.47 25.97
N GLY A 699 28.92 -1.64 25.89
CA GLY A 699 28.83 -0.38 26.63
C GLY A 699 29.79 0.69 26.10
N THR A 700 30.29 1.54 27.00
CA THR A 700 31.15 2.69 26.68
C THR A 700 32.50 2.66 27.41
N ASP A 701 32.71 1.67 28.27
CA ASP A 701 33.88 1.46 29.12
C ASP A 701 34.09 -0.04 29.36
N GLN A 702 34.96 -0.42 30.29
CA GLN A 702 35.34 -1.80 30.55
C GLN A 702 34.26 -2.63 31.30
N THR A 703 33.16 -2.01 31.75
CA THR A 703 32.19 -2.59 32.70
C THR A 703 31.58 -3.91 32.24
N TYR A 704 31.14 -3.97 30.98
CA TYR A 704 30.37 -5.11 30.47
C TYR A 704 31.27 -6.16 29.83
N ILE A 705 31.03 -7.42 30.17
CA ILE A 705 31.87 -8.56 29.81
C ILE A 705 31.22 -9.36 28.68
N LEU A 706 31.98 -9.59 27.59
CA LEU A 706 31.79 -10.74 26.73
C LEU A 706 32.71 -11.86 27.21
N GLU A 707 32.13 -12.93 27.74
CA GLU A 707 32.87 -14.16 28.03
C GLU A 707 32.77 -15.11 26.84
N ILE A 708 33.89 -15.55 26.29
CA ILE A 708 33.95 -16.61 25.28
C ILE A 708 34.50 -17.86 25.95
N ASN A 709 33.71 -18.92 25.97
CA ASN A 709 34.08 -20.22 26.51
C ASN A 709 34.00 -21.26 25.39
N SER A 710 35.14 -21.86 25.07
CA SER A 710 35.26 -22.86 24.02
C SER A 710 35.60 -24.22 24.64
N SER A 711 34.86 -25.27 24.27
CA SER A 711 35.14 -26.61 24.80
C SER A 711 36.34 -27.29 24.12
N ASN A 712 36.78 -26.82 22.94
CA ASN A 712 37.97 -27.31 22.25
C ASN A 712 38.70 -26.16 21.51
N VAL A 713 40.02 -26.23 21.37
CA VAL A 713 40.80 -25.26 20.57
C VAL A 713 40.35 -25.18 19.11
N SER A 714 39.76 -26.23 18.54
CA SER A 714 39.21 -26.22 17.19
C SER A 714 37.88 -25.48 17.06
N ASN A 715 37.19 -25.22 18.18
CA ASN A 715 35.87 -24.60 18.20
C ASN A 715 35.92 -23.08 18.14
N PHE A 716 37.10 -22.48 18.37
CA PHE A 716 37.35 -21.05 18.19
C PHE A 716 38.54 -20.84 17.26
N ARG A 717 38.33 -20.20 16.11
CA ARG A 717 39.41 -19.77 15.21
C ARG A 717 39.14 -18.36 14.69
N LEU A 718 40.19 -17.57 14.52
CA LEU A 718 40.10 -16.18 14.07
C LEU A 718 41.03 -15.95 12.87
N PHE A 719 40.45 -15.66 11.70
CA PHE A 719 41.13 -15.70 10.39
C PHE A 719 41.54 -14.35 9.81
N GLY A 720 41.02 -13.23 10.33
CA GLY A 720 41.22 -11.91 9.76
C GLY A 720 42.68 -11.47 9.68
N ALA A 721 42.92 -10.43 8.89
CA ALA A 721 44.25 -9.86 8.73
C ALA A 721 44.75 -9.21 10.03
N ASN A 722 46.05 -9.35 10.31
CA ASN A 722 46.70 -8.81 11.50
C ASN A 722 47.87 -7.88 11.18
N SER A 723 48.03 -7.43 9.94
CA SER A 723 49.20 -6.69 9.46
C SER A 723 48.99 -5.18 9.28
N VAL A 724 47.84 -4.62 9.64
CA VAL A 724 47.53 -3.19 9.42
C VAL A 724 47.66 -2.42 10.73
N GLY A 725 48.31 -1.25 10.72
CA GLY A 725 48.49 -0.48 11.96
C GLY A 725 47.18 0.18 12.41
N ARG A 726 47.06 0.53 13.70
CA ARG A 726 45.88 1.19 14.25
C ARG A 726 45.75 2.65 13.81
N THR A 727 44.53 3.22 13.86
CA THR A 727 44.25 4.62 13.50
C THR A 727 43.22 5.26 14.44
N GLY A 728 42.98 6.57 14.30
CA GLY A 728 42.03 7.31 15.13
C GLY A 728 42.61 7.82 16.45
N ASN A 729 41.78 7.83 17.50
CA ASN A 729 42.14 8.32 18.82
C ASN A 729 43.30 7.51 19.42
N ALA A 730 44.26 8.17 20.08
CA ALA A 730 45.46 7.51 20.60
C ALA A 730 45.18 6.54 21.78
N GLU A 731 44.24 6.88 22.67
CA GLU A 731 43.86 6.12 23.85
C GLU A 731 42.84 5.01 23.54
N ASN A 732 41.98 5.23 22.55
CA ASN A 732 40.97 4.29 22.06
C ASN A 732 41.00 4.18 20.53
N PRO A 733 42.07 3.62 19.93
CA PRO A 733 42.21 3.56 18.49
C PRO A 733 41.28 2.52 17.85
N GLU A 734 40.97 2.70 16.57
CA GLU A 734 40.45 1.61 15.74
C GLU A 734 41.57 0.59 15.53
N VAL A 735 41.41 -0.59 16.14
CA VAL A 735 42.35 -1.71 15.97
C VAL A 735 42.01 -2.40 14.66
N ARG A 736 42.76 -2.04 13.60
CA ARG A 736 42.59 -2.58 12.24
C ARG A 736 43.18 -3.99 12.10
N LYS A 737 42.67 -4.92 12.91
CA LYS A 737 43.10 -6.33 13.02
C LYS A 737 41.88 -7.26 13.09
N ALA A 738 42.11 -8.57 13.10
CA ALA A 738 41.06 -9.58 13.20
C ALA A 738 40.23 -9.46 14.49
N LEU A 739 40.88 -9.09 15.61
CA LEU A 739 40.24 -8.83 16.89
C LEU A 739 40.24 -7.33 17.19
N TRP A 740 39.10 -6.79 17.60
CA TRP A 740 39.02 -5.43 18.14
C TRP A 740 38.12 -5.38 19.37
N ILE A 741 38.72 -5.09 20.53
CA ILE A 741 37.97 -4.77 21.75
C ILE A 741 37.79 -3.25 21.74
N LYS A 742 36.65 -2.80 21.22
CA LYS A 742 36.33 -1.38 21.07
C LYS A 742 35.90 -0.78 22.41
N ASN A 743 34.96 -1.43 23.08
CA ASN A 743 34.49 -1.11 24.43
C ASN A 743 34.15 -2.41 25.17
N GLY A 744 34.37 -2.45 26.48
CA GLY A 744 34.03 -3.57 27.35
C GLY A 744 35.19 -4.51 27.64
N THR A 745 34.88 -5.61 28.31
CA THR A 745 35.83 -6.66 28.68
C THR A 745 35.64 -7.88 27.78
N LEU A 746 36.69 -8.33 27.11
CA LEU A 746 36.75 -9.66 26.51
C LEU A 746 37.39 -10.64 27.49
N LYS A 747 36.60 -11.57 28.04
CA LYS A 747 37.08 -12.65 28.89
C LYS A 747 37.15 -13.94 28.09
N LEU A 748 38.34 -14.53 27.99
CA LEU A 748 38.58 -15.78 27.26
C LEU A 748 38.74 -16.93 28.27
N ALA A 749 37.90 -17.95 28.15
CA ALA A 749 37.85 -19.12 29.02
C ALA A 749 37.79 -20.43 28.20
N GLY A 750 37.89 -21.58 28.89
CA GLY A 750 37.92 -22.89 28.24
C GLY A 750 39.23 -23.15 27.49
N ASN A 751 39.11 -23.59 26.24
CA ASN A 751 40.20 -24.02 25.34
C ASN A 751 40.23 -23.14 24.08
N ILE A 752 41.09 -22.13 24.07
CA ILE A 752 41.17 -21.13 22.99
C ILE A 752 42.63 -20.95 22.58
N PHE A 753 42.89 -20.94 21.27
CA PHE A 753 44.19 -20.65 20.70
C PHE A 753 44.09 -19.47 19.74
N ILE A 754 44.75 -18.36 20.07
CA ILE A 754 44.89 -17.19 19.19
C ILE A 754 46.34 -17.15 18.68
N PRO A 755 46.57 -17.46 17.39
CA PRO A 755 47.92 -17.55 16.83
C PRO A 755 48.66 -16.22 16.71
N SER A 756 47.92 -15.11 16.58
CA SER A 756 48.47 -13.78 16.39
C SER A 756 47.42 -12.73 16.71
N LEU A 757 47.83 -11.64 17.35
CA LEU A 757 47.08 -10.40 17.50
C LEU A 757 47.60 -9.30 16.57
N SER A 758 48.89 -9.35 16.21
CA SER A 758 49.53 -8.43 15.29
C SER A 758 50.71 -9.08 14.55
N GLU A 759 50.75 -8.87 13.24
CA GLU A 759 51.89 -9.11 12.35
C GLU A 759 52.57 -7.80 11.93
N GLY A 760 52.26 -6.70 12.62
CA GLY A 760 52.93 -5.43 12.47
C GLY A 760 52.15 -4.42 11.65
N GLN A 761 52.85 -3.59 10.91
CA GLN A 761 52.24 -2.54 10.09
C GLN A 761 52.80 -2.57 8.67
N GLN A 762 52.13 -3.29 7.79
CA GLN A 762 52.31 -3.19 6.34
C GLN A 762 51.69 -1.90 5.78
N VAL A 763 50.63 -1.38 6.41
CA VAL A 763 49.97 -0.12 5.99
C VAL A 763 49.57 0.77 7.18
N SER A 764 50.13 1.99 7.20
CA SER A 764 50.01 3.14 8.13
C SER A 764 49.77 2.91 9.64
N GLY A 765 50.14 3.90 10.46
CA GLY A 765 49.85 3.91 11.90
C GLY A 765 50.80 3.03 12.72
N ASN A 766 50.49 2.82 14.01
CA ASN A 766 51.28 1.90 14.84
C ASN A 766 50.76 0.46 14.68
N GLY A 767 51.66 -0.49 14.36
CA GLY A 767 51.35 -1.90 14.19
C GLY A 767 50.96 -2.66 15.46
N ASP A 768 51.28 -2.13 16.64
CA ASP A 768 51.00 -2.80 17.91
C ASP A 768 49.51 -3.07 18.10
N TYR A 769 49.18 -4.23 18.68
CA TYR A 769 47.81 -4.52 19.10
C TYR A 769 47.48 -3.68 20.34
N ALA A 770 46.45 -2.83 20.26
CA ALA A 770 46.07 -1.95 21.35
C ALA A 770 44.89 -2.52 22.15
N ILE A 771 45.04 -2.55 23.47
CA ILE A 771 43.92 -2.58 24.41
C ILE A 771 43.63 -1.14 24.77
N GLY A 772 42.56 -0.57 24.19
CA GLY A 772 42.16 0.82 24.43
C GLY A 772 41.76 1.08 25.89
N ALA A 773 41.71 2.35 26.30
CA ALA A 773 41.32 2.76 27.66
C ALA A 773 39.93 2.25 28.08
N ASN A 774 39.00 2.13 27.13
CA ASN A 774 37.65 1.61 27.35
C ASN A 774 37.58 0.08 27.30
N ALA A 775 38.70 -0.61 27.11
CA ALA A 775 38.75 -2.03 26.83
C ALA A 775 39.57 -2.80 27.88
N GLN A 776 39.15 -4.04 28.11
CA GLN A 776 39.92 -5.02 28.89
C GLN A 776 40.06 -6.33 28.10
N LEU A 777 41.27 -6.88 28.09
CA LEU A 777 41.53 -8.27 27.68
C LEU A 777 41.80 -9.11 28.93
N TRP A 778 41.00 -10.14 29.15
CA TRP A 778 41.13 -11.04 30.28
C TRP A 778 41.32 -12.49 29.84
N ILE A 779 42.50 -13.04 30.08
CA ILE A 779 42.84 -14.46 29.88
C ILE A 779 42.52 -15.24 31.17
N ALA A 780 41.47 -16.04 31.13
CA ALA A 780 40.89 -16.63 32.34
C ALA A 780 40.94 -18.17 32.41
N GLY A 781 40.98 -18.87 31.27
CA GLY A 781 41.01 -20.34 31.23
C GLY A 781 42.42 -20.92 31.14
N SER A 782 42.67 -22.06 31.79
CA SER A 782 43.96 -22.77 31.70
C SER A 782 44.29 -23.29 30.30
N GLY A 783 43.26 -23.56 29.47
CA GLY A 783 43.40 -23.95 28.08
C GLY A 783 43.50 -22.78 27.09
N VAL A 784 43.61 -21.54 27.58
CA VAL A 784 43.72 -20.35 26.72
C VAL A 784 45.18 -20.02 26.46
N THR A 785 45.54 -19.94 25.18
CA THR A 785 46.88 -19.60 24.70
C THR A 785 46.78 -18.49 23.66
N ILE A 786 47.48 -17.37 23.89
CA ILE A 786 47.48 -16.21 22.99
C ILE A 786 48.91 -15.81 22.65
N TYR A 787 49.17 -15.66 21.37
CA TYR A 787 50.40 -15.08 20.86
C TYR A 787 50.12 -13.66 20.33
N CYS A 788 51.00 -12.72 20.67
CA CYS A 788 50.94 -11.38 20.10
C CYS A 788 51.32 -11.43 18.62
N THR A 789 52.41 -12.12 18.29
CA THR A 789 52.86 -12.40 16.91
C THR A 789 52.94 -13.91 16.68
N ALA A 790 52.52 -14.38 15.51
CA ALA A 790 52.77 -15.74 15.09
C ALA A 790 54.27 -16.00 14.88
N ASP A 791 54.69 -17.27 14.96
CA ASP A 791 56.06 -17.69 14.73
C ASP A 791 56.11 -18.95 13.86
N ASN A 792 56.90 -18.94 12.79
CA ASN A 792 57.09 -20.09 11.91
C ASN A 792 58.15 -21.11 12.42
N THR A 793 58.88 -20.79 13.50
CA THR A 793 59.95 -21.63 14.06
C THR A 793 59.55 -22.36 15.33
N ASN A 794 59.14 -21.64 16.38
CA ASN A 794 58.87 -22.29 17.68
C ASN A 794 57.43 -22.80 17.80
N HIS A 795 56.48 -22.18 17.08
CA HIS A 795 55.05 -22.55 17.11
C HIS A 795 54.40 -22.43 15.72
N PRO A 796 54.86 -23.20 14.71
CA PRO A 796 54.41 -23.06 13.34
C PRO A 796 52.92 -23.32 13.18
N ILE A 797 52.23 -22.39 12.52
CA ILE A 797 50.81 -22.53 12.16
C ILE A 797 50.76 -23.07 10.73
N ALA A 798 50.35 -24.32 10.58
CA ALA A 798 50.34 -25.00 9.29
C ALA A 798 49.50 -24.21 8.26
N GLY A 799 50.12 -23.92 7.11
CA GLY A 799 49.47 -23.25 5.98
C GLY A 799 49.18 -21.76 6.16
N ALA A 800 49.55 -21.15 7.29
CA ALA A 800 49.36 -19.71 7.51
C ALA A 800 50.24 -18.88 6.55
N ILE A 801 49.68 -17.77 6.08
CA ILE A 801 50.32 -16.82 5.17
C ILE A 801 50.43 -15.46 5.88
N GLY A 802 51.51 -14.72 5.61
CA GLY A 802 51.68 -13.36 6.12
C GLY A 802 52.28 -13.24 7.53
N ILE A 803 52.93 -14.30 8.04
CA ILE A 803 53.66 -14.26 9.32
C ILE A 803 54.92 -13.40 9.16
N ASN A 804 55.12 -12.45 10.07
CA ASN A 804 56.26 -11.54 10.11
C ASN A 804 57.07 -11.73 11.41
N ASN A 805 58.19 -12.44 11.34
CA ASN A 805 59.03 -12.73 12.50
C ASN A 805 60.01 -11.60 12.90
N THR A 806 60.02 -10.46 12.21
CA THR A 806 61.16 -9.50 12.26
C THR A 806 60.75 -8.03 12.53
N GLY A 807 59.51 -7.75 12.94
CA GLY A 807 58.96 -6.38 12.98
C GLY A 807 59.06 -5.68 14.35
N SER A 808 59.45 -4.38 14.36
CA SER A 808 59.55 -3.54 15.58
C SER A 808 58.21 -2.97 16.11
N ASN A 809 57.07 -3.36 15.54
CA ASN A 809 55.75 -2.78 15.82
C ASN A 809 54.67 -3.87 15.98
N GLN A 810 55.00 -4.89 16.75
CA GLN A 810 54.15 -6.06 16.99
C GLN A 810 53.84 -6.24 18.48
N ALA A 811 53.96 -5.17 19.27
CA ALA A 811 53.80 -5.25 20.72
C ALA A 811 52.33 -5.39 21.12
N LEU A 812 52.11 -5.79 22.37
CA LEU A 812 50.85 -5.54 23.07
C LEU A 812 50.91 -4.17 23.75
N SER A 813 50.18 -3.20 23.21
CA SER A 813 50.02 -1.86 23.79
C SER A 813 48.81 -1.81 24.72
N VAL A 814 49.01 -1.45 25.99
CA VAL A 814 47.96 -1.40 27.00
C VAL A 814 47.69 0.06 27.40
N TYR A 815 46.47 0.53 27.14
CA TYR A 815 45.91 1.79 27.65
C TYR A 815 44.81 1.52 28.70
N GLY A 816 44.00 0.50 28.48
CA GLY A 816 43.02 -0.01 29.45
C GLY A 816 43.63 -1.11 30.32
N THR A 817 42.98 -2.27 30.37
CA THR A 817 43.37 -3.33 31.31
C THR A 817 43.77 -4.62 30.60
N TYR A 818 44.97 -5.10 30.90
CA TYR A 818 45.40 -6.48 30.60
C TYR A 818 45.30 -7.31 31.88
N ARG A 819 44.54 -8.40 31.84
CA ARG A 819 44.38 -9.31 32.98
C ARG A 819 44.65 -10.75 32.58
N ILE A 820 45.38 -11.47 33.42
CA ILE A 820 45.55 -12.91 33.32
C ILE A 820 45.36 -13.54 34.69
N THR A 821 44.39 -14.47 34.78
CA THR A 821 44.14 -15.26 35.99
C THR A 821 44.53 -16.73 35.79
N ASN A 822 44.60 -17.19 34.54
CA ASN A 822 45.08 -18.52 34.15
C ASN A 822 45.48 -18.51 32.66
N GLY A 823 46.08 -19.59 32.15
CA GLY A 823 46.45 -19.72 30.73
C GLY A 823 47.83 -19.14 30.41
N TYR A 824 48.07 -18.88 29.13
CA TYR A 824 49.38 -18.48 28.59
C TYR A 824 49.26 -17.33 27.58
N PHE A 825 50.02 -16.26 27.83
CA PHE A 825 50.27 -15.20 26.85
C PHE A 825 51.75 -15.18 26.47
N ASN A 826 52.03 -15.00 25.18
CA ASN A 826 53.39 -14.85 24.66
C ASN A 826 53.48 -13.66 23.72
N SER A 827 54.38 -12.71 23.98
CA SER A 827 54.61 -11.61 23.05
C SER A 827 55.38 -12.04 21.80
N GLY A 828 55.96 -13.23 21.76
CA GLY A 828 56.87 -13.68 20.70
C GLY A 828 58.09 -12.76 20.58
N TYR A 829 58.68 -12.70 19.39
CA TYR A 829 59.80 -11.80 19.06
C TYR A 829 59.36 -10.34 18.79
N SER A 830 58.26 -9.90 19.38
CA SER A 830 57.76 -8.53 19.25
C SER A 830 58.52 -7.55 20.14
N ALA A 831 58.13 -6.27 20.09
CA ALA A 831 58.55 -5.23 21.02
C ALA A 831 57.99 -5.38 22.45
N GLY A 832 57.31 -6.50 22.76
CA GLY A 832 56.95 -6.92 24.11
C GLY A 832 55.58 -6.44 24.56
N LEU A 833 55.46 -6.16 25.86
CA LEU A 833 54.28 -5.55 26.48
C LEU A 833 54.62 -4.10 26.87
N ILE A 834 53.86 -3.16 26.30
CA ILE A 834 54.04 -1.73 26.47
C ILE A 834 52.83 -1.15 27.18
N PHE A 835 53.01 -0.57 28.36
CA PHE A 835 51.95 0.16 29.04
C PHE A 835 52.08 1.67 28.81
N TRP A 836 50.94 2.29 28.55
CA TRP A 836 50.83 3.70 28.20
C TRP A 836 50.17 4.48 29.34
N ASN A 837 50.80 5.58 29.74
CA ASN A 837 50.15 6.56 30.61
C ASN A 837 49.53 7.65 29.74
N SER A 838 48.30 8.03 30.05
CA SER A 838 47.58 9.07 29.33
C SER A 838 46.94 10.06 30.31
N ALA A 839 46.46 11.20 29.82
CA ALA A 839 45.89 12.23 30.69
C ALA A 839 44.52 11.81 31.29
N THR A 840 43.86 10.82 30.70
CA THR A 840 42.47 10.45 31.02
C THR A 840 42.29 8.99 31.45
N SER A 841 43.34 8.16 31.32
CA SER A 841 43.29 6.73 31.67
C SER A 841 44.64 6.21 32.17
N SER A 842 44.57 5.32 33.17
CA SER A 842 45.70 4.58 33.72
C SER A 842 45.68 3.16 33.17
N ALA A 843 46.73 2.75 32.47
CA ALA A 843 46.88 1.37 32.05
C ALA A 843 47.04 0.44 33.28
N GLU A 844 46.29 -0.66 33.31
CA GLU A 844 46.34 -1.65 34.37
C GLU A 844 46.84 -3.00 33.85
N ILE A 845 47.75 -3.62 34.61
CA ILE A 845 48.29 -4.95 34.32
C ILE A 845 48.05 -5.80 35.57
N LEU A 846 47.17 -6.78 35.43
CA LEU A 846 46.74 -7.67 36.51
C LEU A 846 47.18 -9.11 36.19
N ILE A 847 48.20 -9.60 36.89
CA ILE A 847 48.71 -10.97 36.77
C ILE A 847 48.36 -11.70 38.06
N ASP A 848 47.11 -12.17 38.13
CA ASP A 848 46.55 -12.87 39.29
C ASP A 848 46.86 -14.38 39.25
N GLY A 849 47.32 -14.88 38.09
CA GLY A 849 47.71 -16.26 37.82
C GLY A 849 48.13 -16.45 36.36
N GLY A 850 48.27 -17.70 35.89
CA GLY A 850 48.73 -18.00 34.53
C GLY A 850 50.19 -17.61 34.25
N ILE A 851 50.56 -17.50 32.97
CA ILE A 851 51.92 -17.16 32.53
C ILE A 851 51.86 -16.05 31.47
N THR A 852 52.60 -14.97 31.69
CA THR A 852 52.86 -13.90 30.72
C THR A 852 54.34 -13.95 30.32
N ASN A 853 54.63 -14.52 29.16
CA ASN A 853 55.97 -14.59 28.59
C ASN A 853 56.16 -13.40 27.63
N VAL A 854 57.08 -12.50 27.95
CA VAL A 854 57.30 -11.28 27.16
C VAL A 854 58.77 -11.08 26.84
N SER A 855 59.06 -10.64 25.63
CA SER A 855 60.40 -10.27 25.17
C SER A 855 60.93 -9.05 25.93
N VAL A 856 60.06 -8.06 26.16
CA VAL A 856 60.33 -6.85 26.96
C VAL A 856 59.05 -6.44 27.70
N PHE A 857 59.18 -5.94 28.92
CA PHE A 857 58.09 -5.30 29.67
C PHE A 857 58.50 -3.86 29.98
N ARG A 858 57.82 -2.84 29.43
CA ARG A 858 58.24 -1.43 29.56
C ARG A 858 57.10 -0.43 29.49
N SER A 859 57.34 0.79 30.00
CA SER A 859 56.47 1.94 29.74
C SER A 859 56.78 2.52 28.36
N ALA A 860 55.81 3.18 27.75
CA ALA A 860 56.01 3.88 26.47
C ALA A 860 57.00 5.07 26.54
N SER A 861 57.26 5.57 27.75
CA SER A 861 58.14 6.70 28.05
C SER A 861 59.54 6.30 28.57
N ALA A 862 59.88 5.00 28.49
CA ALA A 862 61.21 4.47 28.84
C ALA A 862 62.04 4.10 27.60
#